data_AF-A0A2V4LRE5-F1
#
_entry.id   AF-A0A2V4LRE5-F1
#
_cell.length_a   1.000
_cell.length_b   1.000
_cell.length_c   1.000
_cell.angle_alpha   90.00
_cell.angle_beta   90.00
_cell.angle_gamma   90.00
#
_symmetry.space_group_name_H-M   'P 1'
#
loop_
_entity.id
_entity.type
_entity.pdbx_description
1 polymer ?
#
loop_
_entity_poly.entity_id
_entity_poly.type
_entity_poly.pdbx_seq_one_letter_code
_entity_poly.pdbx_strand_id
1 'polypeptide(L)'
;MHTFFIAPTGFGVGLTSISLGLVRALQRAGLKVGFFKPIAQPHPGDAGPERSSELIARTHGLLPPRSLPLAKVERMLGDGQLDELLEEIVSLHQQAAAGMDVLIVEGMVPTRHASYAARVNVHLARSLDAEIILVSAPEGEEPESLTELSDRIEIQAQLFGGPQEPKMLGVILNKVRHPQGIEAFTEQLGQLSPLLRTENFRLLGCIPWQDELNAPRTRDVAELLGARILNAGDYEQRRVQKIVLCARAVPNTVQLLKPGVLVVTPGDRDDIILAASLAAMNGVPLAGLLLCSDFPPAPRILELCQGALQGGLPVLTVSTGSYDTATNLNRMNKEIPVDDRERAEKVTEFVAGHIDLDWLKQRCGTPRELRLSPPAFRYQLVRRAQEANKRIVLPEGSEPRTVQAAAICQARGIARCVLLAKPDEVFKVARAQGIELPPGLDILDPDLVRERYVEPMVELRKGKGLNAPMALAQLEDSVVLGTMMLALDEVDGLVSGAIHTTANTIRPALQLIKTAPGYNLVSSVFFMLLPDQVLVYGDCAVNPDPSAAELAEIALQSAASAEAFGVPARVAMISYSTGDSGSGAEVEKVREATRLAREQNPQLLIDGPLQYDAAAIASVGRQKAPDSPVAGRATVFVFPDLNTGNTTYKAVQRSADCVSVGPMLQGLRKPVNDLSRGALVDDIVFTIALTAIQAAARG
;
A
#
# COMPACT_ATOMS: atom_id res chain seq x y z
N MET A 1 -4.07 8.88 12.80
CA MET A 1 -4.61 7.59 12.29
C MET A 1 -3.45 6.61 12.16
N HIS A 2 -3.63 5.37 12.61
CA HIS A 2 -2.66 4.28 12.45
C HIS A 2 -3.13 3.29 11.37
N THR A 3 -2.19 2.70 10.63
CA THR A 3 -2.45 1.58 9.72
C THR A 3 -1.66 0.39 10.22
N PHE A 4 -2.33 -0.67 10.65
CA PHE A 4 -1.68 -1.94 11.03
C PHE A 4 -1.81 -2.94 9.89
N PHE A 5 -0.68 -3.31 9.30
CA PHE A 5 -0.60 -4.34 8.27
C PHE A 5 -0.33 -5.69 8.91
N ILE A 6 -1.31 -6.59 8.80
CA ILE A 6 -1.24 -7.93 9.38
C ILE A 6 -0.66 -8.88 8.35
N ALA A 7 0.58 -9.30 8.57
CA ALA A 7 1.34 -10.14 7.64
C ALA A 7 1.49 -11.57 8.18
N PRO A 8 1.09 -12.60 7.41
CA PRO A 8 1.27 -13.99 7.83
C PRO A 8 2.72 -14.43 7.64
N THR A 9 3.24 -15.23 8.56
CA THR A 9 4.56 -15.88 8.41
C THR A 9 4.53 -17.17 7.59
N GLY A 10 3.33 -17.66 7.26
CA GLY A 10 3.13 -18.91 6.55
C GLY A 10 1.66 -19.21 6.26
N PHE A 11 1.40 -20.40 5.72
CA PHE A 11 0.05 -20.87 5.43
C PHE A 11 -0.68 -21.31 6.72
N GLY A 12 -2.00 -21.10 6.79
CA GLY A 12 -2.82 -21.64 7.88
C GLY A 12 -2.67 -20.97 9.25
N VAL A 13 -1.91 -19.86 9.35
CA VAL A 13 -1.68 -19.12 10.61
C VAL A 13 -2.96 -18.49 11.19
N GLY A 14 -4.06 -18.44 10.43
CA GLY A 14 -5.36 -17.94 10.88
C GLY A 14 -5.48 -16.41 10.86
N LEU A 15 -5.01 -15.79 9.77
CA LEU A 15 -4.96 -14.33 9.61
C LEU A 15 -6.32 -13.66 9.85
N THR A 16 -7.38 -14.20 9.25
CA THR A 16 -8.75 -13.68 9.41
C THR A 16 -9.26 -13.74 10.85
N SER A 17 -8.93 -14.81 11.60
CA SER A 17 -9.30 -14.91 13.01
C SER A 17 -8.59 -13.84 13.86
N ILE A 18 -7.31 -13.57 13.56
CA ILE A 18 -6.57 -12.49 14.21
C ILE A 18 -7.13 -11.12 13.83
N SER A 19 -7.43 -10.89 12.55
CA SER A 19 -8.07 -9.65 12.08
C SER A 19 -9.38 -9.36 12.82
N LEU A 20 -10.28 -10.36 12.94
CA LEU A 20 -11.53 -10.25 13.69
C LEU A 20 -11.30 -9.85 15.15
N GLY A 21 -10.46 -10.59 15.87
CA GLY A 21 -10.17 -10.30 17.26
C GLY A 21 -9.47 -8.96 17.48
N LEU A 22 -8.56 -8.57 16.59
CA LEU A 22 -7.84 -7.30 16.68
C LEU A 22 -8.77 -6.11 16.47
N VAL A 23 -9.72 -6.21 15.53
CA VAL A 23 -10.76 -5.18 15.35
C VAL A 23 -11.60 -5.05 16.62
N ARG A 24 -12.07 -6.17 17.20
CA ARG A 24 -12.85 -6.12 18.46
C ARG A 24 -12.03 -5.56 19.63
N ALA A 25 -10.77 -5.97 19.77
CA ALA A 25 -9.89 -5.49 20.82
C ALA A 25 -9.77 -3.96 20.76
N LEU A 26 -9.40 -3.41 19.61
CA LEU A 26 -9.26 -1.95 19.43
C LEU A 26 -10.59 -1.20 19.59
N GLN A 27 -11.72 -1.78 19.16
CA GLN A 27 -13.06 -1.22 19.41
C GLN A 27 -13.36 -1.12 20.93
N ARG A 28 -12.99 -2.13 21.72
CA ARG A 28 -13.12 -2.10 23.19
C ARG A 28 -12.25 -1.03 23.85
N ALA A 29 -11.11 -0.69 23.25
CA ALA A 29 -10.31 0.46 23.67
C ALA A 29 -10.93 1.83 23.34
N GLY A 30 -12.08 1.86 22.65
CA GLY A 30 -12.82 3.07 22.29
C GLY A 30 -12.37 3.72 20.98
N LEU A 31 -11.60 3.01 20.15
CA LEU A 31 -11.09 3.51 18.87
C LEU A 31 -12.10 3.23 17.74
N LYS A 32 -12.18 4.14 16.76
CA LYS A 32 -12.85 3.88 15.49
C LYS A 32 -11.95 3.05 14.59
N VAL A 33 -12.35 1.81 14.33
CA VAL A 33 -11.52 0.84 13.61
C VAL A 33 -12.12 0.54 12.25
N GLY A 34 -11.32 0.73 11.20
CA GLY A 34 -11.60 0.26 9.85
C GLY A 34 -10.93 -1.08 9.55
N PHE A 35 -11.39 -1.76 8.51
CA PHE A 35 -10.76 -2.97 7.98
C PHE A 35 -10.62 -2.89 6.46
N PHE A 36 -9.53 -3.42 5.93
CA PHE A 36 -9.28 -3.48 4.50
C PHE A 36 -8.49 -4.73 4.12
N LYS A 37 -9.03 -5.54 3.21
CA LYS A 37 -8.33 -6.63 2.53
C LYS A 37 -8.04 -6.18 1.11
N PRO A 38 -6.80 -5.77 0.75
CA PRO A 38 -6.55 -5.14 -0.55
C PRO A 38 -6.81 -6.08 -1.73
N ILE A 39 -6.42 -7.34 -1.59
CA ILE A 39 -6.42 -8.35 -2.65
C ILE A 39 -7.25 -9.54 -2.18
N ALA A 40 -8.27 -9.91 -2.96
CA ALA A 40 -9.11 -11.07 -2.69
C ALA A 40 -8.32 -12.38 -2.85
N GLN A 41 -8.59 -13.37 -2.01
CA GLN A 41 -7.98 -14.70 -2.09
C GLN A 41 -9.04 -15.79 -1.86
N PRO A 42 -10.03 -15.90 -2.77
CA PRO A 42 -11.08 -16.90 -2.66
C PRO A 42 -10.50 -18.31 -2.68
N HIS A 43 -11.08 -19.22 -1.90
CA HIS A 43 -10.71 -20.63 -1.94
C HIS A 43 -11.30 -21.30 -3.19
N PRO A 44 -10.72 -22.43 -3.66
CA PRO A 44 -11.32 -23.20 -4.74
C PRO A 44 -12.78 -23.57 -4.40
N GLY A 45 -13.71 -23.17 -5.27
CA GLY A 45 -15.16 -23.37 -5.07
C GLY A 45 -15.91 -22.15 -4.53
N ASP A 46 -15.21 -21.11 -4.05
CA ASP A 46 -15.84 -19.85 -3.66
C ASP A 46 -16.28 -19.05 -4.89
N ALA A 47 -17.56 -18.68 -4.96
CA ALA A 47 -18.11 -17.78 -5.99
C ALA A 47 -18.55 -16.41 -5.43
N GLY A 48 -18.37 -16.20 -4.13
CA GLY A 48 -18.84 -15.03 -3.38
C GLY A 48 -17.82 -13.88 -3.28
N PRO A 49 -18.13 -12.84 -2.49
CA PRO A 49 -17.16 -11.78 -2.16
C PRO A 49 -15.97 -12.35 -1.38
N GLU A 50 -14.93 -11.52 -1.21
CA GLU A 50 -13.79 -11.90 -0.38
C GLU A 50 -14.23 -12.22 1.04
N ARG A 51 -13.87 -13.42 1.50
CA ARG A 51 -14.40 -14.03 2.73
C ARG A 51 -14.04 -13.23 3.97
N SER A 52 -12.79 -12.77 4.11
CA SER A 52 -12.40 -12.05 5.33
C SER A 52 -13.11 -10.70 5.46
N SER A 53 -13.24 -9.96 4.35
CA SER A 53 -14.02 -8.72 4.28
C SER A 53 -15.48 -8.95 4.65
N GLU A 54 -16.11 -10.00 4.12
CA GLU A 54 -17.51 -10.31 4.40
C GLU A 54 -17.74 -10.73 5.87
N LEU A 55 -16.84 -11.53 6.43
CA LEU A 55 -16.88 -11.92 7.85
C LEU A 55 -16.74 -10.70 8.76
N ILE A 56 -15.78 -9.82 8.48
CA ILE A 56 -15.58 -8.59 9.25
C ILE A 56 -16.82 -7.68 9.15
N ALA A 57 -17.37 -7.52 7.95
CA ALA A 57 -18.56 -6.70 7.74
C ALA A 57 -19.76 -7.20 8.56
N ARG A 58 -20.00 -8.51 8.55
CA ARG A 58 -21.13 -9.13 9.28
C ARG A 58 -20.94 -9.16 10.78
N THR A 59 -19.71 -9.31 11.27
CA THR A 59 -19.42 -9.49 12.70
C THR A 59 -19.26 -8.15 13.41
N HIS A 60 -18.64 -7.16 12.77
CA HIS A 60 -18.38 -5.85 13.36
C HIS A 60 -19.29 -4.73 12.84
N GLY A 61 -20.14 -4.99 11.84
CA GLY A 61 -20.99 -3.97 11.22
C GLY A 61 -20.20 -2.96 10.38
N LEU A 62 -19.03 -3.36 9.86
CA LEU A 62 -18.17 -2.50 9.03
C LEU A 62 -18.52 -2.63 7.54
N LEU A 63 -18.11 -1.64 6.75
CA LEU A 63 -18.27 -1.64 5.29
C LEU A 63 -16.91 -1.49 4.61
N PRO A 64 -16.07 -2.55 4.60
CA PRO A 64 -14.77 -2.50 3.96
C PRO A 64 -14.93 -2.30 2.44
N PRO A 65 -14.01 -1.54 1.79
CA PRO A 65 -14.00 -1.45 0.33
C PRO A 65 -13.83 -2.82 -0.32
N ARG A 66 -14.35 -2.97 -1.54
CA ARG A 66 -14.24 -4.21 -2.30
C ARG A 66 -12.78 -4.47 -2.68
N SER A 67 -12.28 -5.65 -2.33
CA SER A 67 -10.94 -6.12 -2.69
C SER A 67 -10.75 -6.25 -4.20
N LEU A 68 -9.52 -6.05 -4.65
CA LEU A 68 -9.16 -6.31 -6.04
C LEU A 68 -9.23 -7.82 -6.35
N PRO A 69 -9.80 -8.23 -7.50
CA PRO A 69 -9.82 -9.64 -7.89
C PRO A 69 -8.39 -10.17 -8.11
N LEU A 70 -8.11 -11.37 -7.58
CA LEU A 70 -6.78 -11.99 -7.68
C LEU A 70 -6.28 -12.08 -9.13
N ALA A 71 -7.13 -12.49 -10.07
CA ALA A 71 -6.78 -12.60 -11.48
C ALA A 71 -6.35 -11.26 -12.11
N LYS A 72 -6.96 -10.14 -11.68
CA LYS A 72 -6.55 -8.80 -12.13
C LYS A 72 -5.15 -8.47 -11.60
N VAL A 73 -4.92 -8.74 -10.31
CA VAL A 73 -3.61 -8.53 -9.66
C VAL A 73 -2.52 -9.35 -10.35
N GLU A 74 -2.76 -10.64 -10.58
CA GLU A 74 -1.81 -11.53 -11.25
C GLU A 74 -1.48 -11.06 -12.66
N ARG A 75 -2.48 -10.61 -13.42
CA ARG A 75 -2.26 -10.03 -14.74
C ARG A 75 -1.40 -8.76 -14.66
N MET A 76 -1.72 -7.82 -13.79
CA MET A 76 -0.95 -6.58 -13.62
C MET A 76 0.50 -6.87 -13.21
N LEU A 77 0.71 -7.83 -12.29
CA LEU A 77 2.06 -8.27 -11.92
C LEU A 77 2.81 -8.91 -13.09
N GLY A 78 2.12 -9.72 -13.91
CA GLY A 78 2.68 -10.32 -15.13
C GLY A 78 3.03 -9.29 -16.21
N ASP A 79 2.25 -8.22 -16.31
CA ASP A 79 2.44 -7.11 -17.24
C ASP A 79 3.45 -6.05 -16.72
N GLY A 80 4.02 -6.23 -15.52
CA GLY A 80 4.97 -5.30 -14.91
C GLY A 80 4.35 -4.04 -14.30
N GLN A 81 3.02 -3.99 -14.15
CA GLN A 81 2.23 -2.84 -13.70
C GLN A 81 2.07 -2.78 -12.17
N LEU A 82 3.16 -3.01 -11.43
CA LEU A 82 3.12 -3.01 -9.97
C LEU A 82 2.78 -1.63 -9.40
N ASP A 83 3.31 -0.56 -10.01
CA ASP A 83 3.09 0.80 -9.52
C ASP A 83 1.62 1.22 -9.66
N GLU A 84 0.98 0.95 -10.80
CA GLU A 84 -0.45 1.23 -10.99
C GLU A 84 -1.34 0.40 -10.06
N LEU A 85 -0.95 -0.86 -9.81
CA LEU A 85 -1.63 -1.71 -8.83
C LEU A 85 -1.57 -1.08 -7.43
N LEU A 86 -0.39 -0.60 -7.02
CA LEU A 86 -0.21 0.02 -5.70
C LEU A 86 -0.95 1.36 -5.60
N GLU A 87 -1.01 2.17 -6.66
CA GLU A 87 -1.83 3.39 -6.71
C GLU A 87 -3.32 3.09 -6.52
N GLU A 88 -3.86 2.07 -7.19
CA GLU A 88 -5.25 1.63 -7.03
C GLU A 88 -5.53 1.17 -5.59
N ILE A 89 -4.59 0.43 -4.99
CA ILE A 89 -4.69 -0.01 -3.59
C ILE A 89 -4.61 1.16 -2.61
N VAL A 90 -3.76 2.16 -2.86
CA VAL A 90 -3.71 3.37 -2.02
C VAL A 90 -5.04 4.12 -2.10
N SER A 91 -5.68 4.19 -3.26
CA SER A 91 -7.01 4.78 -3.40
C SER A 91 -8.06 4.08 -2.51
N LEU A 92 -8.09 2.74 -2.54
CA LEU A 92 -8.99 1.95 -1.72
C LEU A 92 -8.66 2.06 -0.22
N HIS A 93 -7.38 2.14 0.13
CA HIS A 93 -6.94 2.38 1.50
C HIS A 93 -7.44 3.72 2.03
N GLN A 94 -7.34 4.81 1.25
CA GLN A 94 -7.85 6.12 1.67
C GLN A 94 -9.37 6.10 1.92
N GLN A 95 -10.12 5.33 1.12
CA GLN A 95 -11.55 5.13 1.33
C GLN A 95 -11.83 4.37 2.64
N ALA A 96 -11.06 3.31 2.92
CA ALA A 96 -11.19 2.53 4.16
C ALA A 96 -10.75 3.31 5.42
N ALA A 97 -9.78 4.21 5.25
CA ALA A 97 -9.18 5.01 6.31
C ALA A 97 -10.07 6.20 6.74
N ALA A 98 -10.99 6.64 5.88
CA ALA A 98 -11.77 7.84 6.09
C ALA A 98 -12.56 7.79 7.41
N GLY A 99 -12.28 8.73 8.32
CA GLY A 99 -12.96 8.86 9.61
C GLY A 99 -12.58 7.81 10.67
N MET A 100 -11.56 6.99 10.41
CA MET A 100 -11.08 5.95 11.33
C MET A 100 -9.86 6.44 12.14
N ASP A 101 -9.73 5.96 13.36
CA ASP A 101 -8.53 6.17 14.19
C ASP A 101 -7.45 5.14 13.84
N VAL A 102 -7.87 3.90 13.56
CA VAL A 102 -7.00 2.78 13.17
C VAL A 102 -7.60 2.04 11.99
N LEU A 103 -6.78 1.68 11.01
CA LEU A 103 -7.14 0.80 9.90
C LEU A 103 -6.35 -0.50 9.98
N ILE A 104 -7.05 -1.63 10.07
CA ILE A 104 -6.45 -2.96 9.95
C ILE A 104 -6.40 -3.35 8.48
N VAL A 105 -5.19 -3.59 7.97
CA VAL A 105 -4.97 -4.05 6.60
C VAL A 105 -4.52 -5.51 6.64
N GLU A 106 -5.33 -6.41 6.09
CA GLU A 106 -5.01 -7.83 6.05
C GLU A 106 -4.20 -8.18 4.80
N GLY A 107 -2.98 -8.67 5.00
CA GLY A 107 -2.06 -9.06 3.93
C GLY A 107 -2.49 -10.33 3.18
N MET A 108 -1.78 -10.63 2.09
CA MET A 108 -1.96 -11.88 1.35
C MET A 108 -1.38 -13.08 2.11
N VAL A 109 -2.08 -14.21 2.09
CA VAL A 109 -1.60 -15.48 2.62
C VAL A 109 -0.81 -16.23 1.53
N PRO A 110 0.45 -16.63 1.78
CA PRO A 110 1.22 -17.45 0.86
C PRO A 110 0.57 -18.83 0.65
N THR A 111 0.49 -19.25 -0.60
CA THR A 111 0.05 -20.60 -0.98
C THR A 111 0.99 -21.19 -2.02
N ARG A 112 0.82 -22.46 -2.37
CA ARG A 112 1.61 -23.10 -3.45
C ARG A 112 1.47 -22.39 -4.80
N HIS A 113 0.34 -21.72 -5.03
CA HIS A 113 0.05 -20.99 -6.27
C HIS A 113 0.37 -19.49 -6.16
N ALA A 114 0.47 -18.95 -4.94
CA ALA A 114 0.73 -17.54 -4.67
C ALA A 114 2.04 -17.35 -3.88
N SER A 115 3.15 -17.88 -4.40
CA SER A 115 4.48 -17.69 -3.79
C SER A 115 4.95 -16.23 -3.77
N TYR A 116 4.42 -15.41 -4.68
CA TYR A 116 4.68 -13.96 -4.76
C TYR A 116 4.02 -13.15 -3.64
N ALA A 117 3.11 -13.74 -2.84
CA ALA A 117 2.33 -13.05 -1.81
C ALA A 117 3.20 -12.32 -0.78
N ALA A 118 4.31 -12.93 -0.34
CA ALA A 118 5.22 -12.32 0.63
C ALA A 118 5.85 -11.02 0.08
N ARG A 119 6.29 -11.03 -1.18
CA ARG A 119 6.84 -9.83 -1.83
C ARG A 119 5.79 -8.75 -2.00
N VAL A 120 4.58 -9.12 -2.42
CA VAL A 120 3.45 -8.19 -2.54
C VAL A 120 3.13 -7.56 -1.19
N ASN A 121 3.09 -8.33 -0.10
CA ASN A 121 2.87 -7.81 1.25
C ASN A 121 3.88 -6.73 1.65
N VAL A 122 5.16 -6.90 1.32
CA VAL A 122 6.19 -5.88 1.57
C VAL A 122 5.87 -4.59 0.81
N HIS A 123 5.52 -4.69 -0.48
CA HIS A 123 5.14 -3.51 -1.27
C HIS A 123 3.88 -2.83 -0.72
N LEU A 124 2.87 -3.60 -0.30
CA LEU A 124 1.65 -3.07 0.31
C LEU A 124 1.96 -2.33 1.61
N ALA A 125 2.68 -2.96 2.54
CA ALA A 125 3.01 -2.36 3.83
C ALA A 125 3.79 -1.04 3.66
N ARG A 126 4.76 -0.99 2.73
CA ARG A 126 5.50 0.24 2.42
C ARG A 126 4.63 1.30 1.77
N SER A 127 3.83 0.93 0.77
CA SER A 127 3.00 1.87 0.02
C SER A 127 1.92 2.52 0.88
N LEU A 128 1.39 1.78 1.85
CA LEU A 128 0.37 2.25 2.79
C LEU A 128 0.96 2.94 4.02
N ASP A 129 2.28 3.09 4.08
CA ASP A 129 3.01 3.55 5.26
C ASP A 129 2.51 2.84 6.52
N ALA A 130 2.43 1.51 6.49
CA ALA A 130 1.82 0.73 7.57
C ALA A 130 2.85 0.24 8.59
N GLU A 131 2.39 0.06 9.83
CA GLU A 131 3.14 -0.64 10.87
C GLU A 131 2.80 -2.14 10.79
N ILE A 132 3.80 -2.99 10.92
CA ILE A 132 3.69 -4.42 10.65
C ILE A 132 3.45 -5.18 11.94
N ILE A 133 2.43 -6.05 11.91
CA ILE A 133 2.19 -7.08 12.91
C ILE A 133 2.26 -8.43 12.20
N LEU A 134 3.22 -9.26 12.60
CA LEU A 134 3.34 -10.62 12.08
C LEU A 134 2.30 -11.53 12.75
N VAL A 135 1.78 -12.50 12.01
CA VAL A 135 0.93 -13.57 12.55
C VAL A 135 1.56 -14.90 12.23
N SER A 136 1.86 -15.67 13.27
CA SER A 136 2.51 -16.98 13.17
C SER A 136 1.76 -18.01 14.00
N ALA A 137 1.93 -19.29 13.68
CA ALA A 137 1.36 -20.39 14.46
C ALA A 137 2.41 -21.49 14.64
N PRO A 138 2.58 -22.07 15.84
CA PRO A 138 3.49 -23.20 16.05
C PRO A 138 2.98 -24.45 15.33
N GLU A 139 3.91 -25.26 14.81
CA GLU A 139 3.60 -26.54 14.13
C GLU A 139 3.77 -27.76 15.05
N GLY A 140 4.41 -27.58 16.20
CA GLY A 140 4.67 -28.61 17.20
C GLY A 140 4.97 -27.99 18.57
N GLU A 141 5.01 -28.83 19.60
CA GLU A 141 5.25 -28.44 21.00
C GLU A 141 6.72 -28.68 21.43
N GLU A 142 7.51 -29.30 20.56
CA GLU A 142 8.89 -29.68 20.87
C GLU A 142 9.82 -28.44 20.81
N PRO A 143 10.91 -28.40 21.61
CA PRO A 143 11.84 -27.27 21.62
C PRO A 143 12.42 -26.93 20.23
N GLU A 144 12.65 -27.93 19.39
CA GLU A 144 13.09 -27.74 18.00
C GLU A 144 12.05 -26.93 17.20
N SER A 145 10.77 -27.25 17.35
CA SER A 145 9.67 -26.51 16.71
C SER A 145 9.55 -25.06 17.20
N LEU A 146 9.93 -24.77 18.45
CA LEU A 146 9.95 -23.39 18.97
C LEU A 146 11.10 -22.57 18.40
N THR A 147 12.27 -23.19 18.22
CA THR A 147 13.41 -22.56 17.54
C THR A 147 13.06 -22.27 16.08
N GLU A 148 12.50 -23.23 15.35
CA GLU A 148 12.02 -23.04 13.98
C GLU A 148 10.96 -21.94 13.87
N LEU A 149 10.04 -21.86 14.84
CA LEU A 149 9.06 -20.79 14.93
C LEU A 149 9.74 -19.42 15.07
N SER A 150 10.73 -19.30 15.96
CA SER A 150 11.51 -18.08 16.16
C SER A 150 12.24 -17.66 14.88
N ASP A 151 12.98 -18.58 14.26
CA ASP A 151 13.72 -18.34 13.02
C ASP A 151 12.80 -17.89 11.89
N ARG A 152 11.63 -18.53 11.76
CA ARG A 152 10.63 -18.13 10.77
C ARG A 152 10.10 -16.72 11.01
N ILE A 153 9.82 -16.34 12.26
CA ILE A 153 9.37 -14.98 12.59
C ILE A 153 10.46 -13.97 12.22
N GLU A 154 11.72 -14.26 12.57
CA GLU A 154 12.84 -13.38 12.26
C GLU A 154 13.06 -13.22 10.75
N ILE A 155 13.10 -14.32 9.99
CA ILE A 155 13.21 -14.29 8.53
C ILE A 155 12.09 -13.46 7.90
N GLN A 156 10.86 -13.60 8.38
CA GLN A 156 9.73 -12.82 7.87
C GLN A 156 9.85 -11.34 8.26
N ALA A 157 10.31 -11.02 9.47
CA ALA A 157 10.57 -9.65 9.88
C ALA A 157 11.65 -8.99 8.99
N GLN A 158 12.69 -9.73 8.58
CA GLN A 158 13.75 -9.22 7.67
C GLN A 158 13.20 -8.75 6.32
N LEU A 159 12.15 -9.39 5.79
CA LEU A 159 11.51 -8.94 4.54
C LEU A 159 10.93 -7.51 4.64
N PHE A 160 10.60 -7.07 5.85
CA PHE A 160 10.05 -5.75 6.14
C PHE A 160 11.08 -4.77 6.72
N GLY A 161 12.38 -5.04 6.61
CA GLY A 161 13.45 -4.20 7.16
C GLY A 161 14.05 -4.69 8.47
N GLY A 162 13.54 -5.80 9.00
CA GLY A 162 14.08 -6.48 10.17
C GLY A 162 13.42 -6.07 11.49
N PRO A 163 13.80 -6.74 12.59
CA PRO A 163 13.17 -6.54 13.91
C PRO A 163 13.42 -5.18 14.54
N GLN A 164 14.47 -4.50 14.11
CA GLN A 164 14.86 -3.18 14.61
C GLN A 164 14.22 -2.04 13.79
N GLU A 165 13.50 -2.37 12.71
CA GLU A 165 12.76 -1.39 11.93
C GLU A 165 11.65 -0.79 12.80
N PRO A 166 11.58 0.54 12.98
CA PRO A 166 10.60 1.17 13.87
C PRO A 166 9.13 0.86 13.56
N LYS A 167 8.82 0.47 12.32
CA LYS A 167 7.47 0.08 11.91
C LYS A 167 7.15 -1.38 12.20
N MET A 168 8.13 -2.21 12.58
CA MET A 168 7.90 -3.60 12.97
C MET A 168 7.47 -3.66 14.44
N LEU A 169 6.19 -3.86 14.71
CA LEU A 169 5.66 -3.81 16.08
C LEU A 169 5.88 -5.11 16.85
N GLY A 170 5.82 -6.24 16.14
CA GLY A 170 5.92 -7.53 16.78
C GLY A 170 5.14 -8.64 16.10
N VAL A 171 4.78 -9.65 16.88
CA VAL A 171 4.11 -10.87 16.43
C VAL A 171 2.92 -11.21 17.32
N ILE A 172 1.87 -11.74 16.70
CA ILE A 172 0.77 -12.44 17.36
C ILE A 172 0.92 -13.93 17.05
N LEU A 173 0.98 -14.74 18.11
CA LEU A 173 1.08 -16.20 18.00
C LEU A 173 -0.32 -16.79 18.13
N ASN A 174 -0.78 -17.44 17.06
CA ASN A 174 -2.10 -18.06 17.00
C ASN A 174 -2.02 -19.57 17.16
N LYS A 175 -3.12 -20.21 17.57
CA LYS A 175 -3.28 -21.68 17.62
C LYS A 175 -2.24 -22.37 18.52
N VAL A 176 -1.83 -21.72 19.61
CA VAL A 176 -0.79 -22.24 20.50
C VAL A 176 -1.31 -23.43 21.30
N ARG A 177 -0.64 -24.57 21.19
CA ARG A 177 -0.87 -25.75 22.02
C ARG A 177 0.31 -25.92 22.95
N HIS A 178 0.06 -25.97 24.26
CA HIS A 178 1.11 -26.22 25.23
C HIS A 178 0.53 -26.90 26.48
N PRO A 179 1.07 -28.05 26.93
CA PRO A 179 0.49 -28.82 28.04
C PRO A 179 0.41 -28.06 29.37
N GLN A 180 1.34 -27.13 29.60
CA GLN A 180 1.43 -26.32 30.82
C GLN A 180 0.75 -24.96 30.68
N GLY A 181 0.03 -24.71 29.58
CA GLY A 181 -0.64 -23.45 29.31
C GLY A 181 0.24 -22.41 28.62
N ILE A 182 -0.36 -21.25 28.33
CA ILE A 182 0.23 -20.17 27.53
C ILE A 182 1.39 -19.45 28.23
N GLU A 183 1.32 -19.28 29.55
CA GLU A 183 2.36 -18.58 30.32
C GLU A 183 3.71 -19.30 30.19
N ALA A 184 3.71 -20.61 30.44
CA ALA A 184 4.89 -21.47 30.29
C ALA A 184 5.41 -21.46 28.84
N PHE A 185 4.52 -21.48 27.84
CA PHE A 185 4.92 -21.39 26.43
C PHE A 185 5.63 -20.06 26.14
N THR A 186 5.08 -18.93 26.61
CA THR A 186 5.69 -17.61 26.39
C THR A 186 7.03 -17.46 27.10
N GLU A 187 7.18 -18.02 28.30
CA GLU A 187 8.46 -18.03 29.02
C GLU A 187 9.52 -18.83 28.26
N GLN A 188 9.19 -20.05 27.83
CA GLN A 188 10.11 -20.90 27.07
C GLN A 188 10.50 -20.25 25.73
N LEU A 189 9.54 -19.66 25.02
CA LEU A 189 9.82 -18.95 23.77
C LEU A 189 10.71 -17.71 24.00
N GLY A 190 10.49 -16.96 25.08
CA GLY A 190 11.32 -15.81 25.45
C GLY A 190 12.77 -16.20 25.78
N GLN A 191 12.99 -17.37 26.38
CA GLN A 191 14.33 -17.92 26.63
C GLN A 191 15.03 -18.27 25.30
N LEU A 192 14.32 -18.93 24.40
CA LEU A 192 14.88 -19.42 23.12
C LEU A 192 15.02 -18.32 22.05
N SER A 193 14.18 -17.28 22.08
CA SER A 193 14.13 -16.23 21.07
C SER A 193 14.71 -14.91 21.60
N PRO A 194 15.93 -14.52 21.19
CA PRO A 194 16.50 -13.21 21.54
C PRO A 194 15.66 -12.04 21.00
N LEU A 195 14.97 -12.26 19.88
CA LEU A 195 14.10 -11.30 19.21
C LEU A 195 13.04 -10.70 20.15
N LEU A 196 12.32 -11.58 20.86
CA LEU A 196 11.18 -11.24 21.73
C LEU A 196 11.61 -10.61 23.06
N ARG A 197 12.91 -10.56 23.34
CA ARG A 197 13.48 -9.88 24.52
C ARG A 197 13.78 -8.40 24.26
N THR A 198 13.70 -7.95 23.02
CA THR A 198 13.96 -6.56 22.65
C THR A 198 12.72 -5.69 22.85
N GLU A 199 12.91 -4.43 23.23
CA GLU A 199 11.77 -3.50 23.40
C GLU A 199 11.08 -3.16 22.07
N ASN A 200 11.81 -3.31 20.95
CA ASN A 200 11.39 -2.92 19.61
C ASN A 200 10.48 -3.96 18.94
N PHE A 201 10.54 -5.24 19.33
CA PHE A 201 9.74 -6.31 18.74
C PHE A 201 9.00 -7.09 19.83
N ARG A 202 7.67 -6.93 19.90
CA ARG A 202 6.87 -7.45 21.02
C ARG A 202 6.04 -8.69 20.68
N LEU A 203 5.78 -9.52 21.68
CA LEU A 203 4.69 -10.49 21.61
C LEU A 203 3.37 -9.77 21.92
N LEU A 204 2.59 -9.45 20.88
CA LEU A 204 1.36 -8.66 20.98
C LEU A 204 0.13 -9.50 21.35
N GLY A 205 0.25 -10.82 21.28
CA GLY A 205 -0.80 -11.74 21.69
C GLY A 205 -0.37 -13.20 21.54
N CYS A 206 -0.89 -14.05 22.42
CA CYS A 206 -0.67 -15.49 22.41
C CYS A 206 -2.03 -16.18 22.56
N ILE A 207 -2.59 -16.64 21.43
CA ILE A 207 -3.95 -17.19 21.36
C ILE A 207 -3.86 -18.71 21.53
N PRO A 208 -4.40 -19.28 22.61
CA PRO A 208 -4.40 -20.72 22.82
C PRO A 208 -5.30 -21.44 21.82
N TRP A 209 -4.97 -22.68 21.51
CA TRP A 209 -5.84 -23.54 20.75
C TRP A 209 -7.10 -23.89 21.56
N GLN A 210 -8.27 -23.69 20.95
CA GLN A 210 -9.55 -24.18 21.48
C GLN A 210 -10.26 -24.98 20.40
N ASP A 211 -10.64 -26.23 20.71
CA ASP A 211 -11.23 -27.16 19.73
C ASP A 211 -12.57 -26.64 19.20
N GLU A 212 -13.39 -26.03 20.06
CA GLU A 212 -14.72 -25.53 19.70
C GLU A 212 -14.69 -24.41 18.65
N LEU A 213 -13.64 -23.58 18.65
CA LEU A 213 -13.51 -22.45 17.73
C LEU A 213 -13.24 -22.88 16.29
N ASN A 214 -12.77 -24.11 16.08
CA ASN A 214 -12.44 -24.66 14.77
C ASN A 214 -13.51 -25.67 14.29
N ALA A 215 -14.54 -25.93 15.09
CA ALA A 215 -15.54 -26.95 14.78
C ALA A 215 -16.55 -26.44 13.71
N PRO A 216 -16.60 -27.04 12.50
CA PRO A 216 -17.62 -26.71 11.50
C PRO A 216 -19.00 -27.21 11.93
N ARG A 217 -20.05 -26.65 11.34
CA ARG A 217 -21.40 -27.21 11.46
C ARG A 217 -21.46 -28.52 10.68
N THR A 218 -22.34 -29.42 11.10
CA THR A 218 -22.58 -30.66 10.34
C THR A 218 -23.10 -30.36 8.92
N ARG A 219 -23.85 -29.26 8.74
CA ARG A 219 -24.23 -28.75 7.42
C ARG A 219 -23.02 -28.38 6.55
N ASP A 220 -22.01 -27.70 7.10
CA ASP A 220 -20.81 -27.31 6.36
C ASP A 220 -20.07 -28.56 5.85
N VAL A 221 -20.01 -29.61 6.67
CA VAL A 221 -19.47 -30.92 6.27
C VAL A 221 -20.29 -31.55 5.13
N ALA A 222 -21.62 -31.45 5.18
CA ALA A 222 -22.49 -31.98 4.15
C ALA A 222 -22.27 -31.27 2.80
N GLU A 223 -22.21 -29.94 2.81
CA GLU A 223 -21.99 -29.12 1.61
C GLU A 223 -20.61 -29.40 0.99
N LEU A 224 -19.55 -29.42 1.80
CA LEU A 224 -18.18 -29.64 1.34
C LEU A 224 -17.96 -31.03 0.74
N LEU A 225 -18.68 -32.04 1.22
CA LEU A 225 -18.62 -33.40 0.68
C LEU A 225 -19.64 -33.67 -0.43
N GLY A 226 -20.53 -32.72 -0.75
CA GLY A 226 -21.67 -32.97 -1.64
C GLY A 226 -22.58 -34.09 -1.13
N ALA A 227 -22.73 -34.21 0.19
CA ALA A 227 -23.45 -35.30 0.82
C ALA A 227 -24.96 -35.19 0.58
N ARG A 228 -25.60 -36.34 0.32
CA ARG A 228 -27.07 -36.44 0.32
C ARG A 228 -27.56 -36.49 1.76
N ILE A 229 -28.53 -35.66 2.08
CA ILE A 229 -29.13 -35.58 3.41
C ILE A 229 -30.23 -36.64 3.51
N LEU A 230 -30.04 -37.65 4.38
CA LEU A 230 -31.07 -38.65 4.68
C LEU A 230 -31.99 -38.19 5.82
N ASN A 231 -31.41 -37.53 6.81
CA ASN A 231 -32.14 -36.82 7.86
C ASN A 231 -31.38 -35.53 8.19
N ALA A 232 -32.03 -34.37 8.03
CA ALA A 232 -31.39 -33.09 8.34
C ALA A 232 -31.14 -32.95 9.84
N GLY A 233 -32.10 -33.35 10.69
CA GLY A 233 -32.03 -33.13 12.13
C GLY A 233 -31.63 -31.68 12.45
N ASP A 234 -30.75 -31.50 13.43
CA ASP A 234 -30.22 -30.18 13.83
C ASP A 234 -28.88 -29.85 13.17
N TYR A 235 -28.59 -30.39 11.97
CA TYR A 235 -27.28 -30.25 11.31
C TYR A 235 -26.80 -28.81 11.09
N GLU A 236 -27.70 -27.83 11.06
CA GLU A 236 -27.37 -26.40 10.96
C GLU A 236 -26.72 -25.86 12.24
N GLN A 237 -27.00 -26.48 13.40
CA GLN A 237 -26.54 -26.01 14.71
C GLN A 237 -25.46 -26.93 15.28
N ARG A 238 -25.53 -28.24 15.03
CA ARG A 238 -24.56 -29.20 15.60
C ARG A 238 -23.17 -28.97 15.04
N ARG A 239 -22.18 -28.99 15.94
CA ARG A 239 -20.76 -28.75 15.64
C ARG A 239 -19.99 -30.07 15.62
N VAL A 240 -19.18 -30.25 14.59
CA VAL A 240 -18.28 -31.40 14.43
C VAL A 240 -16.97 -31.08 15.15
N GLN A 241 -16.88 -31.46 16.42
CA GLN A 241 -15.67 -31.29 17.24
C GLN A 241 -14.66 -32.40 16.98
N LYS A 242 -15.15 -33.62 16.73
CA LYS A 242 -14.29 -34.79 16.49
C LYS A 242 -14.91 -35.70 15.45
N ILE A 243 -14.05 -36.28 14.62
CA ILE A 243 -14.45 -37.26 13.60
C ILE A 243 -13.97 -38.63 14.07
N VAL A 244 -14.86 -39.62 14.07
CA VAL A 244 -14.54 -41.00 14.44
C VAL A 244 -14.90 -41.92 13.29
N LEU A 245 -13.88 -42.55 12.70
CA LEU A 245 -14.05 -43.59 11.69
C LEU A 245 -14.31 -44.94 12.37
N CYS A 246 -15.53 -45.44 12.25
CA CYS A 246 -15.95 -46.67 12.91
C CYS A 246 -15.61 -47.91 12.09
N ALA A 247 -14.39 -48.42 12.30
CA ALA A 247 -13.96 -49.72 11.79
C ALA A 247 -14.10 -50.87 12.83
N ARG A 248 -14.26 -50.53 14.12
CA ARG A 248 -14.33 -51.48 15.23
C ARG A 248 -15.75 -51.99 15.48
N ALA A 249 -15.90 -53.12 16.19
CA ALA A 249 -17.17 -53.60 16.69
C ALA A 249 -17.74 -52.67 17.79
N VAL A 250 -19.07 -52.66 17.96
CA VAL A 250 -19.79 -51.76 18.88
C VAL A 250 -19.17 -51.65 20.28
N PRO A 251 -18.82 -52.75 21.01
CA PRO A 251 -18.29 -52.65 22.37
C PRO A 251 -17.05 -51.75 22.51
N ASN A 252 -16.23 -51.67 21.45
CA ASN A 252 -15.02 -50.86 21.43
C ASN A 252 -15.22 -49.43 20.90
N THR A 253 -16.43 -49.13 20.40
CA THR A 253 -16.82 -47.85 19.81
C THR A 253 -17.68 -47.02 20.75
N VAL A 254 -18.49 -47.62 21.63
CA VAL A 254 -19.44 -46.89 22.51
C VAL A 254 -18.76 -45.76 23.30
N GLN A 255 -17.58 -46.01 23.86
CA GLN A 255 -16.79 -45.02 24.60
C GLN A 255 -16.33 -43.80 23.78
N LEU A 256 -16.37 -43.89 22.45
CA LEU A 256 -16.02 -42.83 21.52
C LEU A 256 -17.25 -42.01 21.09
N LEU A 257 -18.47 -42.49 21.36
CA LEU A 257 -19.72 -41.77 21.09
C LEU A 257 -19.91 -40.70 22.16
N LYS A 258 -19.32 -39.53 21.91
CA LYS A 258 -19.32 -38.38 22.81
C LYS A 258 -20.00 -37.17 22.15
N PRO A 259 -20.39 -36.14 22.92
CA PRO A 259 -20.88 -34.87 22.37
C PRO A 259 -19.98 -34.35 21.23
N GLY A 260 -20.58 -33.84 20.15
CA GLY A 260 -19.85 -33.24 19.02
C GLY A 260 -19.10 -34.22 18.12
N VAL A 261 -19.29 -35.53 18.29
CA VAL A 261 -18.67 -36.55 17.43
C VAL A 261 -19.48 -36.75 16.15
N LEU A 262 -18.82 -36.61 14.99
CA LEU A 262 -19.30 -37.09 13.70
C LEU A 262 -18.84 -38.53 13.52
N VAL A 263 -19.80 -39.45 13.50
CA VAL A 263 -19.57 -40.88 13.33
C VAL A 263 -19.54 -41.20 11.84
N VAL A 264 -18.41 -41.69 11.35
CA VAL A 264 -18.22 -42.05 9.93
C VAL A 264 -18.19 -43.57 9.81
N THR A 265 -19.12 -44.14 9.05
CA THR A 265 -19.23 -45.60 8.89
C THR A 265 -19.86 -45.96 7.55
N PRO A 266 -19.59 -47.14 6.96
CA PRO A 266 -20.35 -47.63 5.80
C PRO A 266 -21.85 -47.73 6.08
N GLY A 267 -22.70 -47.47 5.08
CA GLY A 267 -24.15 -47.49 5.28
C GLY A 267 -24.76 -48.86 5.60
N ASP A 268 -24.03 -49.95 5.38
CA ASP A 268 -24.38 -51.33 5.74
C ASP A 268 -23.92 -51.73 7.15
N ARG A 269 -23.27 -50.83 7.91
CA ARG A 269 -22.92 -51.03 9.33
C ARG A 269 -24.09 -50.74 10.25
N ASP A 270 -25.14 -51.54 10.13
CA ASP A 270 -26.38 -51.44 10.90
C ASP A 270 -26.14 -51.39 12.42
N ASP A 271 -25.16 -52.17 12.90
CA ASP A 271 -24.77 -52.22 14.32
C ASP A 271 -24.29 -50.86 14.85
N ILE A 272 -23.50 -50.13 14.08
CA ILE A 272 -22.99 -48.80 14.44
C ILE A 272 -24.09 -47.75 14.34
N ILE A 273 -24.95 -47.84 13.31
CA ILE A 273 -26.08 -46.92 13.12
C ILE A 273 -27.05 -47.01 14.30
N LEU A 274 -27.40 -48.23 14.72
CA LEU A 274 -28.23 -48.47 15.90
C LEU A 274 -27.56 -47.97 17.18
N ALA A 275 -26.27 -48.28 17.39
CA ALA A 275 -25.53 -47.85 18.58
C ALA A 275 -25.45 -46.31 18.70
N ALA A 276 -25.16 -45.62 17.59
CA ALA A 276 -25.13 -44.16 17.55
C ALA A 276 -26.52 -43.55 17.79
N SER A 277 -27.57 -44.14 17.22
CA SER A 277 -28.94 -43.69 17.42
C SER A 277 -29.40 -43.86 18.87
N LEU A 278 -29.08 -45.00 19.51
CA LEU A 278 -29.32 -45.23 20.93
C LEU A 278 -28.55 -44.24 21.81
N ALA A 279 -27.28 -43.96 21.49
CA ALA A 279 -26.51 -42.95 22.21
C ALA A 279 -27.17 -41.56 22.12
N ALA A 280 -27.64 -41.18 20.93
CA ALA A 280 -28.36 -39.92 20.73
C ALA A 280 -29.68 -39.87 21.52
N MET A 281 -30.47 -40.94 21.52
CA MET A 281 -31.71 -41.05 22.31
C MET A 281 -31.46 -40.97 23.82
N ASN A 282 -30.31 -41.45 24.28
CA ASN A 282 -29.86 -41.33 25.67
C ASN A 282 -29.25 -39.96 26.01
N GLY A 283 -29.43 -38.96 25.14
CA GLY A 283 -29.04 -37.57 25.40
C GLY A 283 -27.61 -37.22 25.03
N VAL A 284 -26.89 -38.06 24.27
CA VAL A 284 -25.56 -37.70 23.74
C VAL A 284 -25.74 -36.89 22.45
N PRO A 285 -25.41 -35.58 22.41
CA PRO A 285 -25.56 -34.75 21.22
C PRO A 285 -24.44 -35.03 20.23
N LEU A 286 -24.51 -36.16 19.53
CA LEU A 286 -23.62 -36.49 18.40
C LEU A 286 -23.73 -35.42 17.32
N ALA A 287 -22.63 -35.07 16.67
CA ALA A 287 -22.66 -34.11 15.56
C ALA A 287 -23.43 -34.66 14.36
N GLY A 288 -23.36 -35.98 14.14
CA GLY A 288 -24.16 -36.68 13.14
C GLY A 288 -23.60 -38.05 12.78
N LEU A 289 -24.30 -38.72 11.86
CA LEU A 289 -23.84 -39.92 11.16
C LEU A 289 -23.53 -39.57 9.70
N LEU A 290 -22.34 -39.96 9.24
CA LEU A 290 -21.93 -39.87 7.85
C LEU A 290 -21.70 -41.28 7.29
N LEU A 291 -22.58 -41.66 6.36
CA LEU A 291 -22.62 -42.98 5.76
C LEU A 291 -21.84 -43.01 4.45
N CYS A 292 -20.73 -43.75 4.43
CA CYS A 292 -19.87 -43.91 3.26
C CYS A 292 -20.33 -45.05 2.32
N SER A 293 -19.72 -45.09 1.13
CA SER A 293 -19.81 -46.17 0.15
C SER A 293 -21.15 -46.31 -0.60
N ASP A 294 -21.96 -45.26 -0.66
CA ASP A 294 -23.30 -45.22 -1.31
C ASP A 294 -24.26 -46.37 -0.95
N PHE A 295 -24.00 -47.09 0.15
CA PHE A 295 -24.94 -48.09 0.64
C PHE A 295 -26.04 -47.37 1.43
N PRO A 296 -27.32 -47.46 1.02
CA PRO A 296 -28.40 -46.96 1.86
C PRO A 296 -28.58 -47.90 3.05
N PRO A 297 -28.73 -47.38 4.29
CA PRO A 297 -29.09 -48.21 5.43
C PRO A 297 -30.44 -48.90 5.20
N ALA A 298 -30.58 -50.12 5.71
CA ALA A 298 -31.80 -50.90 5.50
C ALA A 298 -33.04 -50.17 6.08
N PRO A 299 -34.19 -50.14 5.39
CA PRO A 299 -35.37 -49.39 5.84
C PRO A 299 -35.83 -49.75 7.26
N ARG A 300 -35.78 -51.04 7.62
CA ARG A 300 -36.12 -51.52 8.97
C ARG A 300 -35.17 -51.00 10.05
N ILE A 301 -33.91 -50.73 9.71
CA ILE A 301 -32.93 -50.16 10.64
C ILE A 301 -33.24 -48.68 10.86
N LEU A 302 -33.59 -47.95 9.79
CA LEU A 302 -34.05 -46.56 9.91
C LEU A 302 -35.32 -46.42 10.77
N GLU A 303 -36.27 -47.36 10.65
CA GLU A 303 -37.46 -47.44 11.52
C GLU A 303 -37.09 -47.57 13.00
N LEU A 304 -36.13 -48.44 13.34
CA LEU A 304 -35.65 -48.58 14.71
C LEU A 304 -34.93 -47.32 15.23
N CYS A 305 -34.28 -46.58 14.34
CA CYS A 305 -33.59 -45.34 14.67
C CYS A 305 -34.52 -44.11 14.70
N GLN A 306 -35.81 -44.25 14.39
CA GLN A 306 -36.73 -43.13 14.18
C GLN A 306 -36.78 -42.16 15.37
N GLY A 307 -36.70 -42.67 16.60
CA GLY A 307 -36.66 -41.84 17.82
C GLY A 307 -35.44 -40.91 17.86
N ALA A 308 -34.27 -41.38 17.42
CA ALA A 308 -33.05 -40.57 17.32
C ALA A 308 -33.14 -39.53 16.19
N LEU A 309 -33.70 -39.94 15.04
CA LEU A 309 -33.85 -39.10 13.86
C LEU A 309 -34.80 -37.93 14.14
N GLN A 310 -35.95 -38.20 14.77
CA GLN A 310 -36.90 -37.20 15.22
C GLN A 310 -36.36 -36.34 16.37
N GLY A 311 -35.47 -36.92 17.20
CA GLY A 311 -34.69 -36.21 18.22
C GLY A 311 -33.54 -35.36 17.68
N GLY A 312 -33.50 -35.09 16.37
CA GLY A 312 -32.59 -34.13 15.75
C GLY A 312 -31.23 -34.68 15.33
N LEU A 313 -31.00 -36.00 15.35
CA LEU A 313 -29.73 -36.60 14.89
C LEU A 313 -29.54 -36.46 13.37
N PRO A 314 -28.52 -35.72 12.88
CA PRO A 314 -28.26 -35.65 11.45
C PRO A 314 -27.76 -36.97 10.87
N VAL A 315 -28.25 -37.34 9.69
CA VAL A 315 -27.76 -38.50 8.93
C VAL A 315 -27.51 -38.09 7.48
N LEU A 316 -26.25 -38.21 7.08
CA LEU A 316 -25.72 -37.81 5.79
C LEU A 316 -25.17 -39.05 5.07
N THR A 317 -25.16 -39.05 3.74
CA THR A 317 -24.51 -40.11 2.96
C THR A 317 -23.69 -39.55 1.81
N VAL A 318 -22.53 -40.18 1.56
CA VAL A 318 -21.62 -39.86 0.47
C VAL A 318 -21.29 -41.13 -0.32
N SER A 319 -21.01 -40.97 -1.60
CA SER A 319 -20.69 -42.09 -2.49
C SER A 319 -19.25 -42.59 -2.35
N THR A 320 -18.38 -41.80 -1.72
CA THR A 320 -16.97 -42.15 -1.50
C THR A 320 -16.82 -43.26 -0.46
N GLY A 321 -15.84 -44.15 -0.65
CA GLY A 321 -15.48 -45.16 0.35
C GLY A 321 -14.95 -44.55 1.65
N SER A 322 -14.82 -45.36 2.71
CA SER A 322 -14.39 -44.91 4.04
C SER A 322 -13.03 -44.18 4.04
N TYR A 323 -12.06 -44.67 3.26
CA TYR A 323 -10.72 -44.07 3.19
C TYR A 323 -10.72 -42.70 2.49
N ASP A 324 -11.37 -42.60 1.33
CA ASP A 324 -11.48 -41.34 0.58
C ASP A 324 -12.31 -40.31 1.37
N THR A 325 -13.38 -40.75 2.03
CA THR A 325 -14.19 -39.89 2.90
C THR A 325 -13.36 -39.32 4.05
N ALA A 326 -12.58 -40.15 4.75
CA ALA A 326 -11.70 -39.69 5.82
C ALA A 326 -10.65 -38.69 5.31
N THR A 327 -10.11 -38.92 4.11
CA THR A 327 -9.14 -38.03 3.46
C THR A 327 -9.77 -36.68 3.09
N ASN A 328 -10.98 -36.69 2.52
CA ASN A 328 -11.73 -35.49 2.17
C ASN A 328 -12.09 -34.67 3.42
N LEU A 329 -12.53 -35.34 4.49
CA LEU A 329 -12.78 -34.72 5.79
C LEU A 329 -11.52 -34.05 6.39
N ASN A 330 -10.35 -34.67 6.22
CA ASN A 330 -9.10 -34.10 6.74
C ASN A 330 -8.61 -32.90 5.90
N ARG A 331 -8.86 -32.92 4.59
CA ARG A 331 -8.50 -31.84 3.64
C ARG A 331 -9.52 -30.70 3.58
N MET A 332 -10.63 -30.83 4.30
CA MET A 332 -11.71 -29.85 4.33
C MET A 332 -11.19 -28.47 4.72
N ASN A 333 -11.72 -27.43 4.07
CA ASN A 333 -11.47 -26.06 4.49
C ASN A 333 -12.10 -25.84 5.89
N LYS A 334 -11.26 -25.55 6.88
CA LYS A 334 -11.68 -25.32 8.27
C LYS A 334 -11.96 -23.85 8.59
N GLU A 335 -11.81 -22.95 7.61
CA GLU A 335 -12.13 -21.53 7.78
C GLU A 335 -13.61 -21.30 8.07
N ILE A 336 -13.91 -20.12 8.64
CA ILE A 336 -15.25 -19.67 9.02
C ILE A 336 -16.08 -19.38 7.76
N PRO A 337 -17.18 -20.13 7.52
CA PRO A 337 -18.13 -19.76 6.49
C PRO A 337 -18.71 -18.37 6.77
N VAL A 338 -18.94 -17.58 5.71
CA VAL A 338 -19.43 -16.19 5.83
C VAL A 338 -20.79 -16.06 6.53
N ASP A 339 -21.56 -17.12 6.57
CA ASP A 339 -22.88 -17.17 7.21
C ASP A 339 -22.83 -17.72 8.65
N ASP A 340 -21.69 -18.23 9.11
CA ASP A 340 -21.48 -18.76 10.47
C ASP A 340 -21.15 -17.65 11.48
N ARG A 341 -22.13 -16.77 11.70
CA ARG A 341 -21.99 -15.60 12.58
C ARG A 341 -21.67 -15.96 14.03
N GLU A 342 -22.25 -17.06 14.52
CA GLU A 342 -22.03 -17.51 15.89
C GLU A 342 -20.56 -17.88 16.13
N ARG A 343 -19.94 -18.61 15.20
CA ARG A 343 -18.53 -18.96 15.30
C ARG A 343 -17.63 -17.76 15.11
N ALA A 344 -17.97 -16.87 14.16
CA ALA A 344 -17.24 -15.63 13.96
C ALA A 344 -17.19 -14.78 15.25
N GLU A 345 -18.33 -14.61 15.94
CA GLU A 345 -18.37 -13.85 17.21
C GLU A 345 -17.57 -14.55 18.31
N LYS A 346 -17.73 -15.87 18.48
CA LYS A 346 -16.95 -16.64 19.48
C LYS A 346 -15.43 -16.50 19.26
N VAL A 347 -14.97 -16.63 18.01
CA VAL A 347 -13.56 -16.46 17.65
C VAL A 347 -13.11 -15.03 17.92
N THR A 348 -13.93 -14.04 17.53
CA THR A 348 -13.66 -12.62 17.73
C THR A 348 -13.42 -12.30 19.21
N GLU A 349 -14.35 -12.71 20.06
CA GLU A 349 -14.31 -12.46 21.50
C GLU A 349 -13.15 -13.17 22.19
N PHE A 350 -12.88 -14.42 21.80
CA PHE A 350 -11.79 -15.22 22.33
C PHE A 350 -10.42 -14.63 21.96
N VAL A 351 -10.20 -14.32 20.68
CA VAL A 351 -8.94 -13.72 20.22
C VAL A 351 -8.74 -12.35 20.84
N ALA A 352 -9.77 -11.51 20.90
CA ALA A 352 -9.68 -10.18 21.50
C ALA A 352 -9.26 -10.22 22.98
N GLY A 353 -9.63 -11.27 23.72
CA GLY A 353 -9.23 -11.48 25.11
C GLY A 353 -7.75 -11.84 25.33
N HIS A 354 -7.02 -12.18 24.26
CA HIS A 354 -5.62 -12.62 24.32
C HIS A 354 -4.66 -11.67 23.59
N ILE A 355 -5.13 -10.49 23.21
CA ILE A 355 -4.33 -9.42 22.60
C ILE A 355 -3.97 -8.39 23.67
N ASP A 356 -2.73 -7.90 23.65
CA ASP A 356 -2.27 -6.81 24.53
C ASP A 356 -2.91 -5.48 24.14
N LEU A 357 -4.11 -5.25 24.68
CA LEU A 357 -4.93 -4.09 24.40
C LEU A 357 -4.30 -2.79 24.93
N ASP A 358 -3.70 -2.85 26.12
CA ASP A 358 -3.17 -1.68 26.81
C ASP A 358 -2.00 -1.10 26.02
N TRP A 359 -1.11 -1.96 25.54
CA TRP A 359 -0.01 -1.52 24.69
C TRP A 359 -0.50 -0.98 23.34
N LEU A 360 -1.42 -1.66 22.67
CA LEU A 360 -1.96 -1.18 21.38
C LEU A 360 -2.65 0.18 21.53
N LYS A 361 -3.39 0.40 22.61
CA LYS A 361 -4.01 1.68 22.93
C LYS A 361 -2.96 2.76 23.16
N GLN A 362 -1.91 2.47 23.93
CA GLN A 362 -0.80 3.39 24.13
C GLN A 362 -0.11 3.73 22.80
N ARG A 363 0.14 2.72 21.95
CA ARG A 363 0.76 2.90 20.64
C ARG A 363 -0.06 3.80 19.73
N CYS A 364 -1.39 3.62 19.71
CA CYS A 364 -2.32 4.45 18.95
C CYS A 364 -2.44 5.89 19.49
N GLY A 365 -2.11 6.11 20.76
CA GLY A 365 -2.05 7.44 21.37
C GLY A 365 -0.77 8.21 21.04
N THR A 366 0.29 7.53 20.58
CA THR A 366 1.58 8.16 20.26
C THR A 366 1.53 8.77 18.85
N PRO A 367 1.75 10.10 18.71
CA PRO A 367 1.79 10.75 17.41
C PRO A 367 2.79 10.10 16.48
N ARG A 368 2.41 9.98 15.21
CA ARG A 368 3.24 9.41 14.16
C ARG A 368 3.40 10.40 13.02
N GLU A 369 4.63 10.54 12.56
CA GLU A 369 4.91 11.20 11.30
C GLU A 369 4.64 10.22 10.15
N LEU A 370 3.63 10.53 9.33
CA LEU A 370 3.34 9.77 8.13
C LEU A 370 4.37 10.10 7.06
N ARG A 371 4.90 9.06 6.42
CA ARG A 371 5.76 9.19 5.25
C ARG A 371 4.91 9.04 4.00
N LEU A 372 5.10 9.95 3.06
CA LEU A 372 4.42 9.88 1.78
C LEU A 372 5.17 8.91 0.87
N SER A 373 4.59 7.73 0.62
CA SER A 373 5.18 6.72 -0.25
C SER A 373 5.10 7.13 -1.74
N PRO A 374 5.95 6.59 -2.62
CA PRO A 374 5.88 6.88 -4.05
C PRO A 374 4.51 6.63 -4.69
N PRO A 375 3.82 5.49 -4.46
CA PRO A 375 2.49 5.27 -5.03
C PRO A 375 1.45 6.24 -4.46
N ALA A 376 1.53 6.58 -3.17
CA ALA A 376 0.63 7.57 -2.57
C ALA A 376 0.84 8.98 -3.13
N PHE A 377 2.09 9.38 -3.34
CA PHE A 377 2.42 10.65 -3.99
C PHE A 377 1.90 10.72 -5.41
N ARG A 378 2.15 9.68 -6.23
CA ARG A 378 1.69 9.61 -7.62
C ARG A 378 0.17 9.67 -7.72
N TYR A 379 -0.52 8.89 -6.89
CA TYR A 379 -1.98 8.92 -6.80
C TYR A 379 -2.51 10.32 -6.44
N GLN A 380 -1.95 10.96 -5.41
CA GLN A 380 -2.34 12.31 -5.00
C GLN A 380 -2.09 13.34 -6.11
N LEU A 381 -0.96 13.24 -6.80
CA LEU A 381 -0.60 14.11 -7.90
C LEU A 381 -1.61 14.00 -9.05
N VAL A 382 -1.93 12.78 -9.48
CA VAL A 382 -2.91 12.53 -10.54
C VAL A 382 -4.28 13.07 -10.14
N ARG A 383 -4.75 12.80 -8.92
CA ARG A 383 -6.05 13.27 -8.43
C ARG A 383 -6.16 14.79 -8.40
N ARG A 384 -5.15 15.47 -7.84
CA ARG A 384 -5.14 16.93 -7.76
C ARG A 384 -5.03 17.58 -9.15
N ALA A 385 -4.30 16.96 -10.07
CA ALA A 385 -4.23 17.44 -11.46
C ALA A 385 -5.58 17.28 -12.18
N GLN A 386 -6.27 16.14 -11.99
CA GLN A 386 -7.63 15.93 -12.51
C GLN A 386 -8.62 16.97 -12.00
N GLU A 387 -8.57 17.29 -10.70
CA GLU A 387 -9.40 18.34 -10.09
C GLU A 387 -9.05 19.75 -10.62
N ALA A 388 -7.76 20.00 -10.87
CA ALA A 388 -7.29 21.28 -11.42
C ALA A 388 -7.76 21.52 -12.87
N ASN A 389 -7.86 20.47 -13.69
CA ASN A 389 -8.34 20.49 -15.08
C ASN A 389 -7.74 21.62 -15.95
N LYS A 390 -6.42 21.80 -15.83
CA LYS A 390 -5.66 22.88 -16.49
C LYS A 390 -5.24 22.52 -17.90
N ARG A 391 -5.12 23.54 -18.75
CA ARG A 391 -4.69 23.43 -20.14
C ARG A 391 -3.18 23.59 -20.24
N ILE A 392 -2.48 22.54 -20.65
CA ILE A 392 -1.00 22.50 -20.64
C ILE A 392 -0.47 22.39 -22.06
N VAL A 393 0.40 23.32 -22.46
CA VAL A 393 1.04 23.31 -23.77
C VAL A 393 2.33 22.50 -23.76
N LEU A 394 2.53 21.73 -24.82
CA LEU A 394 3.66 20.84 -25.07
C LEU A 394 4.33 21.26 -26.38
N PRO A 395 5.37 22.11 -26.33
CA PRO A 395 6.08 22.61 -27.50
C PRO A 395 6.68 21.52 -28.40
N GLU A 396 7.05 20.39 -27.82
CA GLU A 396 7.70 19.27 -28.50
C GLU A 396 6.64 18.29 -29.04
N GLY A 397 5.65 18.82 -29.75
CA GLY A 397 4.38 18.13 -30.03
C GLY A 397 4.47 16.92 -30.96
N SER A 398 5.58 16.75 -31.68
CA SER A 398 5.85 15.59 -32.56
C SER A 398 6.87 14.62 -31.97
N GLU A 399 7.31 14.81 -30.72
CA GLU A 399 8.22 13.89 -30.04
C GLU A 399 7.43 12.65 -29.54
N PRO A 400 7.90 11.41 -29.80
CA PRO A 400 7.14 10.18 -29.49
C PRO A 400 6.67 10.03 -28.04
N ARG A 401 7.54 10.34 -27.06
CA ARG A 401 7.22 10.23 -25.63
C ARG A 401 6.25 11.34 -25.22
N THR A 402 6.42 12.55 -25.74
CA THR A 402 5.49 13.67 -25.52
C THR A 402 4.10 13.37 -26.06
N VAL A 403 4.00 12.80 -27.27
CA VAL A 403 2.72 12.38 -27.87
C VAL A 403 2.04 11.30 -27.01
N GLN A 404 2.80 10.30 -26.57
CA GLN A 404 2.28 9.23 -25.71
C GLN A 404 1.80 9.77 -24.35
N ALA A 405 2.59 10.62 -23.71
CA ALA A 405 2.25 11.24 -22.44
C ALA A 405 1.00 12.13 -22.56
N ALA A 406 0.90 12.93 -23.63
CA ALA A 406 -0.28 13.75 -23.89
C ALA A 406 -1.55 12.91 -24.08
N ALA A 407 -1.46 11.78 -24.80
CA ALA A 407 -2.55 10.84 -24.96
C ALA A 407 -2.97 10.22 -23.61
N ILE A 408 -2.02 9.81 -22.77
CA ILE A 408 -2.29 9.30 -21.42
C ILE A 408 -2.96 10.37 -20.55
N CYS A 409 -2.40 11.58 -20.51
CA CYS A 409 -2.92 12.69 -19.71
C CYS A 409 -4.35 13.06 -20.12
N GLN A 410 -4.63 13.14 -21.42
CA GLN A 410 -5.96 13.43 -21.94
C GLN A 410 -6.94 12.29 -21.64
N ALA A 411 -6.57 11.03 -21.87
CA ALA A 411 -7.44 9.87 -21.63
C ALA A 411 -7.77 9.68 -20.14
N ARG A 412 -6.82 9.96 -19.25
CA ARG A 412 -7.00 9.90 -17.78
C ARG A 412 -7.58 11.20 -17.20
N GLY A 413 -7.80 12.24 -18.00
CA GLY A 413 -8.31 13.54 -17.53
C GLY A 413 -7.35 14.31 -16.62
N ILE A 414 -6.05 14.05 -16.69
CA ILE A 414 -5.01 14.69 -15.86
C ILE A 414 -4.85 16.18 -16.23
N ALA A 415 -4.89 16.48 -17.52
CA ALA A 415 -4.78 17.83 -18.06
C ALA A 415 -5.38 17.88 -19.47
N ARG A 416 -5.76 19.08 -19.92
CA ARG A 416 -6.13 19.34 -21.32
C ARG A 416 -4.85 19.66 -22.10
N CYS A 417 -4.27 18.67 -22.75
CA CYS A 417 -2.98 18.81 -23.42
C CYS A 417 -3.13 19.52 -24.79
N VAL A 418 -2.16 20.38 -25.11
CA VAL A 418 -2.04 21.05 -26.41
C VAL A 418 -0.67 20.73 -27.01
N LEU A 419 -0.64 19.92 -28.06
CA LEU A 419 0.59 19.61 -28.80
C LEU A 419 0.87 20.70 -29.84
N LEU A 420 2.05 21.32 -29.79
CA LEU A 420 2.51 22.24 -30.83
C LEU A 420 3.33 21.47 -31.87
N ALA A 421 2.68 21.08 -32.96
CA ALA A 421 3.30 20.38 -34.08
C ALA A 421 2.36 20.35 -35.29
N LYS A 422 2.90 20.01 -36.46
CA LYS A 422 2.08 19.75 -37.65
C LYS A 422 1.20 18.52 -37.40
N PRO A 423 -0.11 18.59 -37.63
CA PRO A 423 -1.02 17.46 -37.38
C PRO A 423 -0.57 16.15 -38.04
N ASP A 424 -0.11 16.22 -39.29
CA ASP A 424 0.38 15.05 -40.03
C ASP A 424 1.56 14.35 -39.35
N GLU A 425 2.46 15.10 -38.70
CA GLU A 425 3.60 14.53 -37.96
C GLU A 425 3.13 13.80 -36.72
N VAL A 426 2.22 14.39 -35.95
CA VAL A 426 1.64 13.77 -34.74
C VAL A 426 0.92 12.48 -35.10
N PHE A 427 0.08 12.48 -36.14
CA PHE A 427 -0.62 11.28 -36.61
C PHE A 427 0.33 10.20 -37.15
N LYS A 428 1.46 10.59 -37.73
CA LYS A 428 2.49 9.65 -38.18
C LYS A 428 3.19 8.98 -36.99
N VAL A 429 3.55 9.77 -35.98
CA VAL A 429 4.17 9.27 -34.74
C VAL A 429 3.22 8.35 -33.98
N ALA A 430 1.96 8.75 -33.82
CA ALA A 430 0.94 7.94 -33.15
C ALA A 430 0.76 6.58 -33.83
N ARG A 431 0.65 6.55 -35.17
CA ARG A 431 0.57 5.30 -35.95
C ARG A 431 1.82 4.43 -35.82
N ALA A 432 3.01 5.03 -35.83
CA ALA A 432 4.27 4.29 -35.72
C ALA A 432 4.47 3.65 -34.35
N GLN A 433 3.96 4.28 -33.29
CA GLN A 433 4.09 3.83 -31.90
C GLN A 433 2.87 3.03 -31.41
N GLY A 434 1.84 2.84 -32.24
CA GLY A 434 0.59 2.18 -31.83
C GLY A 434 -0.21 2.97 -30.78
N ILE A 435 -0.06 4.29 -30.74
CA ILE A 435 -0.75 5.17 -29.79
C ILE A 435 -2.11 5.55 -30.37
N GLU A 436 -3.18 5.26 -29.64
CA GLU A 436 -4.51 5.78 -29.94
C GLU A 436 -4.64 7.19 -29.37
N LEU A 437 -4.82 8.19 -30.24
CA LEU A 437 -4.99 9.58 -29.82
C LEU A 437 -6.43 9.78 -29.33
N PRO A 438 -6.64 10.15 -28.05
CA PRO A 438 -7.97 10.32 -27.50
C PRO A 438 -8.71 11.51 -28.14
N PRO A 439 -10.05 11.47 -28.22
CA PRO A 439 -10.83 12.58 -28.72
C PRO A 439 -10.63 13.83 -27.83
N GLY A 440 -10.53 14.99 -28.47
CA GLY A 440 -10.36 16.28 -27.78
C GLY A 440 -8.92 16.62 -27.38
N LEU A 441 -7.91 15.83 -27.79
CA LEU A 441 -6.51 16.25 -27.73
C LEU A 441 -6.26 17.35 -28.76
N ASP A 442 -5.86 18.54 -28.31
CA ASP A 442 -5.60 19.68 -29.19
C ASP A 442 -4.24 19.53 -29.87
N ILE A 443 -4.21 19.65 -31.20
CA ILE A 443 -2.98 19.71 -32.00
C ILE A 443 -3.00 21.03 -32.77
N LEU A 444 -2.06 21.92 -32.46
CA LEU A 444 -1.96 23.23 -33.09
C LEU A 444 -0.72 23.29 -33.98
N ASP A 445 -0.94 23.63 -35.25
CA ASP A 445 0.15 23.86 -36.19
C ASP A 445 0.85 25.21 -35.89
N PRO A 446 2.13 25.21 -35.49
CA PRO A 446 2.87 26.42 -35.16
C PRO A 446 2.91 27.43 -36.32
N ASP A 447 2.94 26.95 -37.57
CA ASP A 447 3.07 27.82 -38.75
C ASP A 447 1.78 28.61 -39.00
N LEU A 448 0.61 28.06 -38.61
CA LEU A 448 -0.69 28.72 -38.79
C LEU A 448 -1.02 29.72 -37.68
N VAL A 449 -0.46 29.53 -36.48
CA VAL A 449 -0.83 30.34 -35.31
C VAL A 449 0.20 31.42 -34.97
N ARG A 450 1.47 31.30 -35.41
CA ARG A 450 2.56 32.18 -34.93
C ARG A 450 2.33 33.67 -35.16
N GLU A 451 1.72 34.06 -36.29
CA GLU A 451 1.52 35.47 -36.64
C GLU A 451 0.69 36.21 -35.57
N ARG A 452 -0.24 35.51 -34.91
CA ARG A 452 -1.09 36.06 -33.85
C ARG A 452 -0.31 36.56 -32.63
N TYR A 453 0.89 36.04 -32.41
CA TYR A 453 1.69 36.35 -31.22
C TYR A 453 2.77 37.43 -31.48
N VAL A 454 2.95 37.88 -32.73
CA VAL A 454 3.99 38.86 -33.10
C VAL A 454 3.77 40.20 -32.42
N GLU A 455 2.59 40.81 -32.60
CA GLU A 455 2.26 42.13 -32.02
C GLU A 455 2.30 42.09 -30.48
N PRO A 456 1.67 41.12 -29.79
CA PRO A 456 1.79 41.02 -28.33
C PRO A 456 3.23 40.84 -27.83
N MET A 457 4.06 40.05 -28.53
CA MET A 457 5.46 39.83 -28.14
C MET A 457 6.29 41.11 -28.28
N VAL A 458 6.07 41.89 -29.34
CA VAL A 458 6.71 43.20 -29.54
C VAL A 458 6.35 44.16 -28.41
N GLU A 459 5.08 44.23 -28.00
CA GLU A 459 4.67 45.10 -26.90
C GLU A 459 5.27 44.65 -25.55
N LEU A 460 5.22 43.34 -25.24
CA LEU A 460 5.83 42.79 -24.02
C LEU A 460 7.35 43.05 -23.92
N ARG A 461 8.04 43.12 -25.07
CA ARG A 461 9.51 43.29 -25.15
C ARG A 461 9.95 44.63 -25.73
N LYS A 462 9.06 45.63 -25.79
CA LYS A 462 9.31 46.96 -26.35
C LYS A 462 10.54 47.65 -25.77
N GLY A 463 10.73 47.55 -24.45
CA GLY A 463 11.89 48.10 -23.74
C GLY A 463 13.24 47.43 -24.07
N LYS A 464 13.24 46.37 -24.88
CA LYS A 464 14.44 45.66 -25.35
C LYS A 464 14.66 45.78 -26.86
N GLY A 465 13.92 46.65 -27.56
CA GLY A 465 14.11 46.93 -28.97
C GLY A 465 13.66 45.82 -29.93
N LEU A 466 12.77 44.92 -29.49
CA LEU A 466 12.22 43.87 -30.35
C LEU A 466 11.26 44.47 -31.39
N ASN A 467 11.47 44.17 -32.68
CA ASN A 467 10.58 44.56 -33.77
C ASN A 467 9.84 43.34 -34.36
N ALA A 468 8.83 43.57 -35.21
CA ALA A 468 7.97 42.51 -35.71
C ALA A 468 8.72 41.39 -36.49
N PRO A 469 9.65 41.68 -37.42
CA PRO A 469 10.45 40.63 -38.07
C PRO A 469 11.28 39.79 -37.09
N MET A 470 11.89 40.42 -36.08
CA MET A 470 12.66 39.71 -35.04
C MET A 470 11.77 38.86 -34.14
N ALA A 471 10.57 39.35 -33.80
CA ALA A 471 9.59 38.60 -33.02
C ALA A 471 9.09 37.37 -33.80
N LEU A 472 8.78 37.54 -35.09
CA LEU A 472 8.36 36.43 -35.95
C LEU A 472 9.44 35.34 -36.03
N ALA A 473 10.71 35.72 -36.22
CA ALA A 473 11.83 34.77 -36.24
C ALA A 473 12.01 34.03 -34.90
N GLN A 474 11.79 34.70 -33.76
CA GLN A 474 11.84 34.03 -32.45
C GLN A 474 10.65 33.08 -32.23
N LEU A 475 9.48 33.39 -32.79
CA LEU A 475 8.27 32.55 -32.73
C LEU A 475 8.32 31.32 -33.65
N GLU A 476 9.40 31.15 -34.43
CA GLU A 476 9.69 29.87 -35.10
C GLU A 476 10.06 28.78 -34.08
N ASP A 477 10.62 29.18 -32.94
CA ASP A 477 10.87 28.27 -31.82
C ASP A 477 9.54 27.98 -31.09
N SER A 478 9.13 26.71 -31.16
CA SER A 478 7.93 26.19 -30.50
C SER A 478 7.84 26.51 -29.00
N VAL A 479 8.98 26.57 -28.29
CA VAL A 479 9.03 26.89 -26.86
C VAL A 479 8.71 28.36 -26.63
N VAL A 480 9.23 29.25 -27.48
CA VAL A 480 8.92 30.69 -27.43
C VAL A 480 7.44 30.92 -27.75
N LEU A 481 6.92 30.25 -28.78
CA LEU A 481 5.51 30.30 -29.15
C LEU A 481 4.61 29.83 -28.00
N GLY A 482 4.89 28.66 -27.41
CA GLY A 482 4.16 28.16 -26.25
C GLY A 482 4.25 29.08 -25.04
N THR A 483 5.40 29.72 -24.83
CA THR A 483 5.58 30.70 -23.75
C THR A 483 4.74 31.94 -23.98
N MET A 484 4.59 32.39 -25.24
CA MET A 484 3.68 33.49 -25.59
C MET A 484 2.21 33.11 -25.38
N MET A 485 1.80 31.89 -25.72
CA MET A 485 0.45 31.38 -25.41
C MET A 485 0.17 31.45 -23.91
N LEU A 486 1.14 31.03 -23.09
CA LEU A 486 1.06 31.11 -21.63
C LEU A 486 1.02 32.56 -21.15
N ALA A 487 1.84 33.45 -21.72
CA ALA A 487 1.88 34.87 -21.37
C ALA A 487 0.53 35.56 -21.61
N LEU A 488 -0.21 35.14 -22.64
CA LEU A 488 -1.53 35.64 -23.01
C LEU A 488 -2.71 34.89 -22.37
N ASP A 489 -2.45 33.98 -21.42
CA ASP A 489 -3.47 33.20 -20.71
C ASP A 489 -4.33 32.29 -21.62
N GLU A 490 -3.83 31.92 -22.80
CA GLU A 490 -4.51 30.95 -23.69
C GLU A 490 -4.32 29.48 -23.22
N VAL A 491 -3.30 29.27 -22.40
CA VAL A 491 -2.96 28.02 -21.70
C VAL A 491 -2.53 28.35 -20.27
N ASP A 492 -2.65 27.38 -19.38
CA ASP A 492 -2.40 27.52 -17.95
C ASP A 492 -0.97 27.16 -17.53
N GLY A 493 -0.23 26.41 -18.36
CA GLY A 493 1.17 26.04 -18.10
C GLY A 493 1.87 25.44 -19.32
N LEU A 494 3.20 25.34 -19.23
CA LEU A 494 4.08 24.82 -20.29
C LEU A 494 5.02 23.73 -19.78
N VAL A 495 5.18 22.64 -20.54
CA VAL A 495 6.17 21.58 -20.29
C VAL A 495 6.98 21.32 -21.55
N SER A 496 8.31 21.40 -21.47
CA SER A 496 9.25 21.18 -22.59
C SER A 496 10.57 20.60 -22.08
N GLY A 497 11.46 20.10 -22.94
CA GLY A 497 12.82 19.68 -22.58
C GLY A 497 13.17 18.23 -22.97
N ALA A 498 12.22 17.48 -23.56
CA ALA A 498 12.47 16.14 -24.08
C ALA A 498 13.50 16.14 -25.22
N ILE A 499 13.56 17.24 -26.00
CA ILE A 499 14.58 17.48 -27.03
C ILE A 499 15.30 18.82 -26.86
N HIS A 500 14.65 19.84 -26.28
CA HIS A 500 15.28 21.13 -26.03
C HIS A 500 16.27 21.07 -24.85
N THR A 501 17.15 22.06 -24.76
CA THR A 501 18.01 22.23 -23.59
C THR A 501 17.27 22.99 -22.49
N THR A 502 17.60 22.73 -21.22
CA THR A 502 17.08 23.48 -20.08
C THR A 502 17.21 25.00 -20.26
N ALA A 503 18.31 25.46 -20.85
CA ALA A 503 18.51 26.87 -21.16
C ALA A 503 17.50 27.39 -22.20
N ASN A 504 17.12 26.58 -23.19
CA ASN A 504 16.10 26.93 -24.19
C ASN A 504 14.69 26.94 -23.58
N THR A 505 14.40 26.10 -22.59
CA THR A 505 13.11 26.12 -21.86
C THR A 505 13.00 27.32 -20.92
N ILE A 506 14.05 27.61 -20.15
CA ILE A 506 14.02 28.64 -19.08
C ILE A 506 14.15 30.06 -19.63
N ARG A 507 15.00 30.28 -20.65
CA ARG A 507 15.28 31.64 -21.16
C ARG A 507 14.01 32.36 -21.65
N PRO A 508 13.12 31.77 -22.47
CA PRO A 508 11.87 32.39 -22.87
C PRO A 508 10.97 32.69 -21.66
N ALA A 509 10.88 31.78 -20.69
CA ALA A 509 10.10 31.96 -19.48
C ALA A 509 10.57 33.20 -18.68
N LEU A 510 11.89 33.35 -18.48
CA LEU A 510 12.44 34.53 -17.80
C LEU A 510 12.21 35.84 -18.58
N GLN A 511 12.24 35.79 -19.92
CA GLN A 511 12.05 36.98 -20.75
C GLN A 511 10.59 37.44 -20.82
N LEU A 512 9.64 36.50 -20.90
CA LEU A 512 8.24 36.76 -21.19
C LEU A 512 7.34 36.68 -19.94
N ILE A 513 7.55 35.67 -19.09
CA ILE A 513 6.75 35.42 -17.90
C ILE A 513 7.30 36.15 -16.67
N LYS A 514 8.63 36.18 -16.53
CA LYS A 514 9.39 36.76 -15.41
C LYS A 514 9.09 36.09 -14.06
N THR A 515 9.77 36.54 -13.01
CA THR A 515 9.52 36.08 -11.64
C THR A 515 8.16 36.59 -11.12
N ALA A 516 7.59 35.82 -10.20
CA ALA A 516 6.44 36.21 -9.40
C ALA A 516 6.83 37.35 -8.42
N PRO A 517 5.88 38.20 -8.00
CA PRO A 517 6.16 39.24 -7.01
C PRO A 517 6.76 38.65 -5.73
N GLY A 518 7.80 39.28 -5.20
CA GLY A 518 8.50 38.81 -3.99
C GLY A 518 9.63 37.79 -4.24
N TYR A 519 9.78 37.30 -5.48
CA TYR A 519 10.89 36.43 -5.86
C TYR A 519 11.90 37.14 -6.76
N ASN A 520 13.17 36.99 -6.44
CA ASN A 520 14.28 37.55 -7.22
C ASN A 520 14.91 36.51 -8.14
N LEU A 521 14.72 35.23 -7.80
CA LEU A 521 15.37 34.10 -8.46
C LEU A 521 14.34 33.03 -8.85
N VAL A 522 14.61 32.36 -9.97
CA VAL A 522 13.96 31.10 -10.35
C VAL A 522 14.85 29.95 -9.91
N SER A 523 14.31 29.03 -9.12
CA SER A 523 14.99 27.79 -8.72
C SER A 523 14.24 26.56 -9.24
N SER A 524 14.75 25.38 -8.92
CA SER A 524 14.15 24.11 -9.29
C SER A 524 14.05 23.17 -8.12
N VAL A 525 13.10 22.23 -8.15
CA VAL A 525 13.09 21.08 -7.25
C VAL A 525 12.84 19.78 -8.00
N PHE A 526 13.41 18.69 -7.50
CA PHE A 526 13.02 17.33 -7.88
C PHE A 526 12.31 16.64 -6.73
N PHE A 527 11.22 15.94 -7.02
CA PHE A 527 10.63 14.98 -6.09
C PHE A 527 11.29 13.62 -6.33
N MET A 528 12.12 13.19 -5.39
CA MET A 528 12.83 11.91 -5.42
C MET A 528 11.96 10.84 -4.76
N LEU A 529 11.41 9.92 -5.55
CA LEU A 529 10.52 8.85 -5.11
C LEU A 529 11.34 7.65 -4.61
N LEU A 530 11.94 7.77 -3.42
CA LEU A 530 12.67 6.67 -2.80
C LEU A 530 11.72 5.56 -2.31
N PRO A 531 12.18 4.30 -2.18
CA PRO A 531 11.31 3.17 -1.84
C PRO A 531 10.42 3.37 -0.61
N ASP A 532 10.90 4.10 0.41
CA ASP A 532 10.19 4.29 1.67
C ASP A 532 9.50 5.65 1.82
N GLN A 533 9.87 6.65 1.01
CA GLN A 533 9.32 8.01 1.10
C GLN A 533 9.70 8.89 -0.11
N VAL A 534 8.93 9.95 -0.32
CA VAL A 534 9.29 11.04 -1.24
C VAL A 534 10.10 12.11 -0.54
N LEU A 535 11.23 12.50 -1.14
CA LEU A 535 12.08 13.61 -0.71
C LEU A 535 12.10 14.71 -1.77
N VAL A 536 12.43 15.94 -1.37
CA VAL A 536 12.57 17.09 -2.27
C VAL A 536 14.02 17.52 -2.35
N TYR A 537 14.59 17.55 -3.55
CA TYR A 537 15.95 18.01 -3.79
C TYR A 537 15.91 19.38 -4.45
N GLY A 538 16.41 20.38 -3.71
CA GLY A 538 16.41 21.80 -4.05
C GLY A 538 17.59 22.21 -4.91
N ASP A 539 17.25 22.88 -5.99
CA ASP A 539 18.06 23.53 -7.01
C ASP A 539 19.19 22.71 -7.62
N CYS A 540 18.79 21.65 -8.32
CA CYS A 540 19.70 20.73 -9.00
C CYS A 540 19.78 20.95 -10.53
N ALA A 541 19.16 22.03 -11.05
CA ALA A 541 19.07 22.28 -12.49
C ALA A 541 19.32 23.73 -12.93
N VAL A 542 19.14 24.75 -12.08
CA VAL A 542 19.07 26.15 -12.55
C VAL A 542 20.29 26.97 -12.16
N ASN A 543 20.59 27.12 -10.87
CA ASN A 543 21.58 28.11 -10.41
C ASN A 543 22.96 27.48 -10.17
N PRO A 544 24.01 27.84 -10.96
CA PRO A 544 25.32 27.21 -10.86
C PRO A 544 26.02 27.37 -9.51
N ASP A 545 26.06 28.60 -9.00
CA ASP A 545 26.72 28.96 -7.73
C ASP A 545 25.92 30.09 -7.06
N PRO A 546 24.84 29.75 -6.33
CA PRO A 546 24.01 30.75 -5.67
C PRO A 546 24.75 31.40 -4.49
N SER A 547 24.59 32.71 -4.34
CA SER A 547 25.01 33.45 -3.15
C SER A 547 24.23 33.02 -1.90
N ALA A 548 24.69 33.39 -0.69
CA ALA A 548 24.00 33.03 0.55
C ALA A 548 22.53 33.53 0.60
N ALA A 549 22.25 34.72 0.06
CA ALA A 549 20.89 35.25 -0.02
C ALA A 549 20.01 34.48 -1.03
N GLU A 550 20.56 34.14 -2.19
CA GLU A 550 19.88 33.32 -3.19
C GLU A 550 19.61 31.90 -2.67
N LEU A 551 20.58 31.30 -1.97
CA LEU A 551 20.46 29.98 -1.36
C LEU A 551 19.40 29.96 -0.25
N ALA A 552 19.28 31.04 0.54
CA ALA A 552 18.19 31.21 1.49
C ALA A 552 16.82 31.29 0.79
N GLU A 553 16.73 32.03 -0.33
CA GLU A 553 15.51 32.13 -1.14
C GLU A 553 15.12 30.75 -1.73
N ILE A 554 16.09 29.99 -2.26
CA ILE A 554 15.89 28.61 -2.76
C ILE A 554 15.33 27.71 -1.66
N ALA A 555 15.84 27.82 -0.43
CA ALA A 555 15.39 27.01 0.69
C ALA A 555 13.91 27.27 1.04
N LEU A 556 13.51 28.55 1.07
CA LEU A 556 12.13 28.95 1.31
C LEU A 556 11.20 28.52 0.17
N GLN A 557 11.62 28.67 -1.09
CA GLN A 557 10.88 28.19 -2.26
C GLN A 557 10.67 26.66 -2.24
N SER A 558 11.73 25.92 -1.89
CA SER A 558 11.72 24.46 -1.78
C SER A 558 10.82 23.97 -0.66
N ALA A 559 10.86 24.63 0.50
CA ALA A 559 9.96 24.33 1.62
C ALA A 559 8.49 24.52 1.24
N ALA A 560 8.15 25.68 0.67
CA ALA A 560 6.79 25.98 0.24
C ALA A 560 6.28 24.99 -0.82
N SER A 561 7.15 24.57 -1.73
CA SER A 561 6.81 23.55 -2.73
C SER A 561 6.62 22.17 -2.11
N ALA A 562 7.47 21.77 -1.18
CA ALA A 562 7.30 20.50 -0.48
C ALA A 562 5.91 20.44 0.20
N GLU A 563 5.57 21.48 0.96
CA GLU A 563 4.28 21.58 1.66
C GLU A 563 3.10 21.60 0.69
N ALA A 564 3.19 22.37 -0.40
CA ALA A 564 2.17 22.44 -1.43
C ALA A 564 1.88 21.07 -2.07
N PHE A 565 2.84 20.14 -2.06
CA PHE A 565 2.72 18.79 -2.58
C PHE A 565 2.59 17.70 -1.49
N GLY A 566 2.32 18.09 -0.24
CA GLY A 566 2.03 17.18 0.86
C GLY A 566 3.26 16.55 1.52
N VAL A 567 4.46 17.04 1.21
CA VAL A 567 5.71 16.64 1.87
C VAL A 567 6.00 17.65 3.00
N PRO A 568 6.00 17.25 4.28
CA PRO A 568 6.30 18.18 5.38
C PRO A 568 7.69 18.81 5.19
N ALA A 569 7.85 20.13 5.33
CA ALA A 569 9.13 20.79 5.09
C ALA A 569 10.08 20.71 6.32
N ARG A 570 11.09 19.84 6.23
CA ARG A 570 12.27 19.81 7.10
C ARG A 570 13.50 19.99 6.23
N VAL A 571 13.99 21.23 6.20
CA VAL A 571 14.99 21.70 5.24
C VAL A 571 16.38 21.52 5.79
N ALA A 572 17.16 20.63 5.17
CA ALA A 572 18.58 20.50 5.41
C ALA A 572 19.36 21.31 4.37
N MET A 573 20.14 22.27 4.83
CA MET A 573 21.07 23.02 3.98
C MET A 573 22.38 22.23 3.89
N ILE A 574 22.63 21.62 2.72
CA ILE A 574 23.65 20.61 2.54
C ILE A 574 25.04 21.25 2.40
N SER A 575 26.02 20.63 3.06
CA SER A 575 27.43 20.99 3.00
C SER A 575 28.31 19.76 3.23
N TYR A 576 29.61 19.88 2.99
CA TYR A 576 30.58 18.85 3.37
C TYR A 576 30.91 18.86 4.88
N SER A 577 30.39 19.84 5.63
CA SER A 577 30.57 20.01 7.09
C SER A 577 29.23 19.97 7.84
N THR A 578 29.26 19.63 9.13
CA THR A 578 28.08 19.66 10.02
C THR A 578 28.33 20.61 11.19
N GLY A 579 27.42 21.54 11.44
CA GLY A 579 27.52 22.51 12.55
C GLY A 579 28.79 23.35 12.46
N ASP A 580 29.53 23.46 13.58
CA ASP A 580 30.74 24.29 13.69
C ASP A 580 32.05 23.53 13.39
N SER A 581 31.95 22.26 12.97
CA SER A 581 33.13 21.38 12.85
C SER A 581 34.07 21.70 11.68
N GLY A 582 33.60 22.44 10.69
CA GLY A 582 34.36 22.79 9.49
C GLY A 582 34.34 24.29 9.23
N SER A 583 35.45 24.80 8.71
CA SER A 583 35.63 26.18 8.28
C SER A 583 35.94 26.26 6.78
N GLY A 584 35.50 27.33 6.12
CA GLY A 584 35.72 27.54 4.69
C GLY A 584 34.62 28.39 4.07
N ALA A 585 34.92 29.05 2.94
CA ALA A 585 33.98 29.96 2.28
C ALA A 585 32.64 29.28 1.93
N GLU A 586 32.67 28.04 1.43
CA GLU A 586 31.46 27.28 1.10
C GLU A 586 30.63 26.90 2.33
N VAL A 587 31.27 26.62 3.47
CA VAL A 587 30.56 26.30 4.72
C VAL A 587 29.91 27.57 5.29
N GLU A 588 30.65 28.68 5.28
CA GLU A 588 30.13 29.97 5.75
C GLU A 588 29.00 30.50 4.85
N LYS A 589 29.06 30.26 3.54
CA LYS A 589 27.96 30.55 2.60
C LYS A 589 26.66 29.84 3.03
N VAL A 590 26.75 28.54 3.32
CA VAL A 590 25.60 27.73 3.75
C VAL A 590 25.11 28.15 5.15
N ARG A 591 26.03 28.45 6.07
CA ARG A 591 25.71 28.93 7.42
C ARG A 591 24.95 30.26 7.37
N GLU A 592 25.43 31.20 6.58
CA GLU A 592 24.79 32.49 6.40
C GLU A 592 23.43 32.35 5.70
N ALA A 593 23.32 31.51 4.67
CA ALA A 593 22.04 31.21 4.02
C ALA A 593 21.02 30.63 5.01
N THR A 594 21.45 29.72 5.88
CA THR A 594 20.61 29.11 6.93
C THR A 594 20.08 30.17 7.90
N ARG A 595 20.96 31.10 8.34
CA ARG A 595 20.59 32.22 9.21
C ARG A 595 19.55 33.12 8.55
N LEU A 596 19.81 33.55 7.31
CA LEU A 596 18.91 34.42 6.54
C LEU A 596 17.52 33.79 6.33
N ALA A 597 17.46 32.51 5.96
CA ALA A 597 16.19 31.80 5.77
C ALA A 597 15.40 31.69 7.09
N ARG A 598 16.08 31.42 8.21
CA ARG A 598 15.45 31.35 9.55
C ARG A 598 14.93 32.71 10.03
N GLU A 599 15.62 33.80 9.69
CA GLU A 599 15.15 35.16 9.98
C GLU A 599 13.90 35.53 9.19
N GLN A 600 13.82 35.11 7.93
CA GLN A 600 12.67 35.35 7.08
C GLN A 600 11.46 34.48 7.43
N ASN A 601 11.68 33.23 7.85
CA ASN A 601 10.62 32.34 8.32
C ASN A 601 11.05 31.57 9.60
N PRO A 602 10.80 32.14 10.79
CA PRO A 602 11.18 31.52 12.07
C PRO A 602 10.45 30.21 12.41
N GLN A 603 9.32 29.91 11.74
CA GLN A 603 8.56 28.68 11.97
C GLN A 603 9.06 27.51 11.12
N LEU A 604 9.83 27.79 10.06
CA LEU A 604 10.36 26.76 9.19
C LEU A 604 11.38 25.89 9.94
N LEU A 605 11.19 24.57 9.89
CA LEU A 605 12.19 23.62 10.37
C LEU A 605 13.34 23.57 9.36
N ILE A 606 14.33 24.44 9.56
CA ILE A 606 15.53 24.54 8.72
C ILE A 606 16.79 24.43 9.58
N ASP A 607 17.75 23.64 9.12
CA ASP A 607 19.05 23.54 9.77
C ASP A 607 20.18 23.30 8.77
N GLY A 608 21.39 23.72 9.16
CA GLY A 608 22.50 23.84 8.26
C GLY A 608 23.68 24.61 8.86
N PRO A 609 24.91 24.37 8.39
CA PRO A 609 25.30 23.37 7.39
C PRO A 609 25.19 21.94 7.93
N LEU A 610 24.70 21.01 7.10
CA LEU A 610 24.60 19.58 7.42
C LEU A 610 25.23 18.73 6.33
N GLN A 611 25.96 17.68 6.73
CA GLN A 611 26.33 16.61 5.81
C GLN A 611 25.11 15.78 5.42
N TYR A 612 25.15 15.17 4.23
CA TYR A 612 24.04 14.40 3.70
C TYR A 612 23.63 13.22 4.61
N ASP A 613 24.61 12.50 5.18
CA ASP A 613 24.37 11.42 6.14
C ASP A 613 23.73 11.92 7.44
N ALA A 614 24.18 13.06 7.96
CA ALA A 614 23.61 13.73 9.12
C ALA A 614 22.16 14.20 8.88
N ALA A 615 21.84 14.62 7.65
CA ALA A 615 20.49 15.02 7.26
C ALA A 615 19.55 13.82 7.07
N ALA A 616 20.02 12.73 6.44
CA ALA A 616 19.19 11.61 6.02
C ALA A 616 19.06 10.46 7.04
N ILE A 617 20.10 10.19 7.84
CA ILE A 617 20.15 9.00 8.70
C ILE A 617 19.95 9.39 10.17
N ALA A 618 18.88 8.87 10.78
CA ALA A 618 18.50 9.19 12.16
C ALA A 618 19.61 8.94 13.20
N SER A 619 20.37 7.85 13.09
CA SER A 619 21.48 7.54 14.00
C SER A 619 22.64 8.53 13.87
N VAL A 620 23.00 8.92 12.64
CA VAL A 620 24.07 9.88 12.36
C VAL A 620 23.65 11.28 12.76
N GLY A 621 22.41 11.68 12.47
CA GLY A 621 21.84 12.96 12.89
C GLY A 621 21.91 13.14 14.41
N ARG A 622 21.49 12.12 15.18
CA ARG A 622 21.63 12.13 16.65
C ARG A 622 23.08 12.25 17.14
N GLN A 623 24.05 11.72 16.38
CA GLN A 623 25.45 11.77 16.77
C GLN A 623 26.12 13.10 16.43
N LYS A 624 25.85 13.64 15.23
CA LYS A 624 26.53 14.84 14.70
C LYS A 624 25.79 16.15 15.01
N ALA A 625 24.48 16.11 15.19
CA ALA A 625 23.63 17.28 15.43
C ALA A 625 22.44 16.91 16.35
N PRO A 626 22.68 16.52 17.62
CA PRO A 626 21.67 15.97 18.52
C PRO A 626 20.49 16.91 18.80
N ASP A 627 20.73 18.22 18.86
CA ASP A 627 19.72 19.23 19.16
C ASP A 627 18.98 19.74 17.92
N SER A 628 19.32 19.22 16.73
CA SER A 628 18.71 19.64 15.47
C SER A 628 17.31 19.05 15.30
N PRO A 629 16.28 19.87 15.01
CA PRO A 629 14.95 19.35 14.66
C PRO A 629 14.88 18.74 13.25
N VAL A 630 15.94 18.89 12.45
CA VAL A 630 16.01 18.45 11.05
C VAL A 630 16.93 17.24 10.86
N ALA A 631 18.05 17.17 11.59
CA ALA A 631 19.05 16.13 11.40
C ALA A 631 18.45 14.71 11.53
N GLY A 632 18.74 13.87 10.55
CA GLY A 632 18.26 12.50 10.43
C GLY A 632 16.78 12.35 10.09
N ARG A 633 16.09 13.47 9.84
CA ARG A 633 14.66 13.56 9.53
C ARG A 633 14.36 14.50 8.36
N ALA A 634 15.39 14.94 7.64
CA ALA A 634 15.23 15.90 6.55
C ALA A 634 14.36 15.32 5.43
N THR A 635 13.48 16.15 4.91
CA THR A 635 12.59 15.83 3.78
C THR A 635 12.89 16.72 2.57
N VAL A 636 13.52 17.87 2.79
CA VAL A 636 13.93 18.83 1.77
C VAL A 636 15.44 19.03 1.89
N PHE A 637 16.17 18.78 0.80
CA PHE A 637 17.63 18.84 0.74
C PHE A 637 18.02 19.96 -0.21
N VAL A 638 18.57 21.06 0.31
CA VAL A 638 18.97 22.22 -0.49
C VAL A 638 20.47 22.16 -0.72
N PHE A 639 20.88 22.05 -1.99
CA PHE A 639 22.28 21.89 -2.36
C PHE A 639 22.99 23.25 -2.49
N PRO A 640 24.29 23.33 -2.15
CA PRO A 640 25.03 24.59 -2.11
C PRO A 640 25.41 25.13 -3.49
N ASP A 641 25.38 24.29 -4.52
CA ASP A 641 25.74 24.59 -5.91
C ASP A 641 25.18 23.51 -6.87
N LEU A 642 25.16 23.83 -8.16
CA LEU A 642 24.61 22.96 -9.20
C LEU A 642 25.41 21.68 -9.43
N ASN A 643 26.74 21.70 -9.28
CA ASN A 643 27.56 20.50 -9.50
C ASN A 643 27.23 19.45 -8.43
N THR A 644 27.16 19.89 -7.17
CA THR A 644 26.78 19.03 -6.05
C THR A 644 25.35 18.51 -6.25
N GLY A 645 24.38 19.40 -6.49
CA GLY A 645 22.98 19.01 -6.67
C GLY A 645 22.76 18.05 -7.84
N ASN A 646 23.26 18.41 -9.04
CA ASN A 646 23.06 17.63 -10.27
C ASN A 646 23.70 16.23 -10.17
N THR A 647 24.91 16.17 -9.65
CA THR A 647 25.63 14.90 -9.49
C THR A 647 24.94 14.01 -8.47
N THR A 648 24.53 14.57 -7.33
CA THR A 648 23.88 13.79 -6.27
C THR A 648 22.53 13.23 -6.68
N TYR A 649 21.61 14.03 -7.25
CA TYR A 649 20.29 13.49 -7.60
C TYR A 649 20.40 12.39 -8.66
N LYS A 650 21.27 12.54 -9.66
CA LYS A 650 21.47 11.51 -10.69
C LYS A 650 22.13 10.27 -10.13
N ALA A 651 23.13 10.42 -9.25
CA ALA A 651 23.76 9.30 -8.58
C ALA A 651 22.73 8.50 -7.76
N VAL A 652 21.88 9.20 -6.98
CA VAL A 652 20.79 8.57 -6.22
C VAL A 652 19.77 7.92 -7.15
N GLN A 653 19.30 8.62 -8.18
CA GLN A 653 18.35 8.11 -9.17
C GLN A 653 18.82 6.78 -9.77
N ARG A 654 20.08 6.74 -10.23
CA ARG A 654 20.64 5.57 -10.92
C ARG A 654 21.05 4.44 -9.97
N SER A 655 21.51 4.76 -8.77
CA SER A 655 21.99 3.75 -7.82
C SER A 655 20.87 3.13 -7.00
N ALA A 656 19.78 3.87 -6.75
CA ALA A 656 18.62 3.40 -6.00
C ALA A 656 17.45 2.97 -6.89
N ASP A 657 17.63 3.02 -8.23
CA ASP A 657 16.59 2.73 -9.23
C ASP A 657 15.26 3.42 -8.91
N CYS A 658 15.34 4.72 -8.59
CA CYS A 658 14.19 5.49 -8.15
C CYS A 658 13.74 6.48 -9.23
N VAL A 659 12.44 6.77 -9.24
CA VAL A 659 11.85 7.78 -10.13
C VAL A 659 12.14 9.17 -9.56
N SER A 660 12.48 10.11 -10.43
CA SER A 660 12.65 11.53 -10.07
C SER A 660 11.67 12.36 -10.88
N VAL A 661 10.70 13.00 -10.21
CA VAL A 661 9.73 13.85 -10.89
C VAL A 661 10.24 15.30 -10.86
N GLY A 662 10.46 15.89 -12.04
CA GLY A 662 10.98 17.25 -12.20
C GLY A 662 12.08 17.35 -13.29
N PRO A 663 12.78 18.49 -13.37
CA PRO A 663 12.78 19.60 -12.40
C PRO A 663 11.50 20.43 -12.49
N MET A 664 10.87 20.65 -11.33
CA MET A 664 9.78 21.62 -11.19
C MET A 664 10.39 23.01 -10.93
N LEU A 665 10.18 23.96 -11.84
CA LEU A 665 10.65 25.33 -11.65
C LEU A 665 9.77 26.08 -10.64
N GLN A 666 10.43 26.98 -9.91
CA GLN A 666 9.86 27.76 -8.82
C GLN A 666 10.13 29.25 -9.05
N GLY A 667 9.36 30.11 -8.40
CA GLY A 667 9.57 31.56 -8.47
C GLY A 667 9.10 32.26 -9.76
N LEU A 668 8.74 31.54 -10.83
CA LEU A 668 8.14 32.13 -12.05
C LEU A 668 6.71 32.63 -11.80
N ARG A 669 6.22 33.62 -12.58
CA ARG A 669 4.84 34.14 -12.47
C ARG A 669 3.76 33.20 -13.00
N LYS A 670 4.06 32.45 -14.06
CA LYS A 670 3.20 31.40 -14.62
C LYS A 670 3.99 30.08 -14.69
N PRO A 671 3.36 28.91 -14.55
CA PRO A 671 4.06 27.63 -14.49
C PRO A 671 4.72 27.26 -15.83
N VAL A 672 6.03 27.07 -15.78
CA VAL A 672 6.83 26.52 -16.88
C VAL A 672 7.73 25.48 -16.26
N ASN A 673 7.77 24.27 -16.80
CA ASN A 673 8.65 23.20 -16.31
C ASN A 673 9.50 22.61 -17.43
N ASP A 674 10.70 22.20 -17.04
CA ASP A 674 11.67 21.57 -17.92
C ASP A 674 11.66 20.05 -17.71
N LEU A 675 12.01 19.32 -18.76
CA LEU A 675 12.19 17.87 -18.76
C LEU A 675 13.67 17.55 -18.98
N SER A 676 14.10 16.43 -18.43
CA SER A 676 15.36 15.82 -18.86
C SER A 676 15.22 15.27 -20.28
N ARG A 677 16.24 15.43 -21.13
CA ARG A 677 16.27 14.74 -22.45
C ARG A 677 16.15 13.22 -22.34
N GLY A 678 16.55 12.67 -21.19
CA GLY A 678 16.41 11.25 -20.86
C GLY A 678 15.11 10.89 -20.15
N ALA A 679 14.13 11.79 -20.09
CA ALA A 679 12.84 11.55 -19.45
C ALA A 679 12.09 10.39 -20.12
N LEU A 680 11.47 9.57 -19.28
CA LEU A 680 10.53 8.52 -19.66
C LEU A 680 9.13 9.11 -19.83
N VAL A 681 8.22 8.35 -20.44
CA VAL A 681 6.82 8.77 -20.65
C VAL A 681 6.16 9.15 -19.32
N ASP A 682 6.39 8.36 -18.28
CA ASP A 682 5.85 8.62 -16.94
C ASP A 682 6.38 9.91 -16.33
N ASP A 683 7.67 10.23 -16.54
CA ASP A 683 8.25 11.50 -16.08
C ASP A 683 7.52 12.70 -16.70
N ILE A 684 7.17 12.59 -17.99
CA ILE A 684 6.42 13.63 -18.71
C ILE A 684 4.99 13.73 -18.16
N VAL A 685 4.30 12.60 -17.96
CA VAL A 685 2.95 12.56 -17.39
C VAL A 685 2.90 13.22 -16.01
N PHE A 686 3.84 12.89 -15.13
CA PHE A 686 3.90 13.46 -13.79
C PHE A 686 4.34 14.93 -13.80
N THR A 687 5.20 15.35 -14.73
CA THR A 687 5.57 16.77 -14.90
C THR A 687 4.39 17.61 -15.40
N ILE A 688 3.57 17.07 -16.31
CA ILE A 688 2.31 17.69 -16.73
C ILE A 688 1.37 17.85 -15.52
N ALA A 689 1.21 16.79 -14.71
CA ALA A 689 0.39 16.84 -13.51
C ALA A 689 0.89 17.87 -12.49
N LEU A 690 2.20 17.94 -12.22
CA LEU A 690 2.82 18.99 -11.40
C LEU A 690 2.48 20.38 -11.91
N THR A 691 2.65 20.60 -13.22
CA THR A 691 2.40 21.90 -13.86
C THR A 691 0.93 22.31 -13.74
N ALA A 692 0.00 21.37 -13.91
CA ALA A 692 -1.43 21.61 -13.72
C ALA A 692 -1.75 22.01 -12.27
N ILE A 693 -1.15 21.35 -11.29
CA ILE A 693 -1.33 21.70 -9.87
C ILE A 693 -0.74 23.09 -9.55
N GLN A 694 0.47 23.39 -10.05
CA GLN A 694 1.08 24.71 -9.90
C GLN A 694 0.22 25.83 -10.49
N ALA A 695 -0.45 25.56 -11.63
CA ALA A 695 -1.36 26.52 -12.26
C ALA A 695 -2.64 26.73 -11.45
N ALA A 696 -3.16 25.68 -10.79
CA ALA A 696 -4.34 25.79 -9.94
C ALA A 696 -4.07 26.55 -8.63
N ALA A 697 -2.90 26.38 -8.01
CA ALA A 697 -2.55 27.05 -6.76
C ALA A 697 -2.40 28.59 -6.86
N ARG A 698 -2.52 29.16 -8.05
CA ARG A 698 -2.32 30.59 -8.35
C ARG A 698 -3.59 31.31 -8.83
N GLY A 699 -4.65 30.56 -9.10
CA GLY A 699 -5.99 31.11 -9.33
C GLY A 699 -6.75 31.19 -8.03
#